data_AF-A0AA36MK93-F1
#
_entry.id   AF-A0AA36MK93-F1
#
_cell.length_a   1.000
_cell.length_b   1.000
_cell.length_c   1.000
_cell.angle_alpha   90.00
_cell.angle_beta   90.00
_cell.angle_gamma   90.00
#
_symmetry.space_group_name_H-M   'P 1'
#
loop_
_entity.id
_entity.type
_entity.pdbx_description
1 polymer ?
#
loop_
_entity_poly.entity_id
_entity_poly.type
_entity_poly.pdbx_seq_one_letter_code
_entity_poly.pdbx_strand_id
1 'polypeptide(L)'
;MSQLDALHLLWRSSLAWEDVWVSYVSFWKSEVPGLLKLLAASLAKARLPLSWRQAAAFSMSEWLDAAPIMAGILAASVTPLALLRGGRRSASDLQNSWWLTRDLLVRGMGLCFFCGFLVSALQHRALWGSLGLQPVQRTGRRPTPVFDLFDSLGWGYGDWQLELVSWLGVSFSVQLMVGRVQSLFVPAFLWAAYLSIVNLQAPFTFSYGWEWLTCEVGFLVIFLCPLLGGRFSSWTPPSRMVLWLVRWCAFRLLLGAGMSKVGRNSSACWRQLTCTETHYFTQPIPNPLSWYMHHLPENFHQIEVALTFLEQLVLPFAMLVPLRSCRLLAAVLEIGFQATIVGTGNYAWINFIGALPCVAMLDDAFLLALLPGPLRKRAEKSVEAAKVQPTGSKAPVRWAARGYGALRGLVNLVLVLVMVYKSKDPIKELFGPAPWINSYDQWFLMNSQGVFGFINQHRVQVVLKYTHDASPGSPSAVWKPLDFKCLPGSPERRPCFMSPYHYRLDWETWIRVTASLESLWAQKAPPESYHQHLPDFLQALVVKILNGDDDAAGLMGVPLPELYRQGEPPTAVSIDFASYTFTSAKNSTRWWRARPVGKASLRAYGRESVVMPSGEVRKSPRGRHWLLALSAVGSLRLLELGSCAHLCARAELRLCASLRRLAAPAGAEGARLRRAGDGGAVPAVLLWPGAASGAGRGWGERHPAAAILAPLLGGGVCRGGPAGSCLDLPPH
;
A
#
# COMPACT_ATOMS: atom_id res chain seq x y z
N MET A 1 -32.32 17.66 22.43
CA MET A 1 -30.99 17.07 22.68
C MET A 1 -29.98 17.89 21.90
N SER A 2 -29.04 18.50 22.60
CA SER A 2 -28.12 19.48 22.02
C SER A 2 -26.96 18.77 21.32
N GLN A 3 -26.33 19.39 20.32
CA GLN A 3 -25.14 18.83 19.64
C GLN A 3 -23.97 18.52 20.60
N LEU A 4 -24.00 19.07 21.81
CA LEU A 4 -23.07 18.75 22.90
C LEU A 4 -23.31 17.35 23.50
N ASP A 5 -24.54 16.86 23.53
CA ASP A 5 -24.87 15.54 24.07
C ASP A 5 -24.43 14.41 23.13
N ALA A 6 -24.49 14.64 21.81
CA ALA A 6 -23.97 13.71 20.80
C ALA A 6 -22.43 13.66 20.80
N LEU A 7 -21.77 14.79 21.04
CA LEU A 7 -20.31 14.85 21.26
C LEU A 7 -19.92 14.21 22.60
N HIS A 8 -20.72 14.34 23.65
CA HIS A 8 -20.49 13.68 24.94
C HIS A 8 -20.66 12.16 24.87
N LEU A 9 -21.61 11.67 24.06
CA LEU A 9 -21.79 10.24 23.77
C LEU A 9 -20.69 9.65 22.88
N LEU A 10 -20.18 10.40 21.89
CA LEU A 10 -19.00 10.03 21.11
C LEU A 10 -17.71 10.09 21.94
N TRP A 11 -17.59 11.01 22.89
CA TRP A 11 -16.44 11.14 23.80
C TRP A 11 -16.39 10.04 24.86
N ARG A 12 -17.54 9.63 25.42
CA ARG A 12 -17.60 8.53 26.41
C ARG A 12 -17.48 7.13 25.81
N SER A 13 -17.80 6.94 24.52
CA SER A 13 -17.77 5.62 23.88
C SER A 13 -16.43 5.27 23.20
N SER A 14 -15.48 6.22 23.07
CA SER A 14 -14.29 6.00 22.23
C SER A 14 -12.92 6.31 22.84
N LEU A 15 -12.82 6.84 24.07
CA LEU A 15 -11.52 7.15 24.68
C LEU A 15 -11.49 6.85 26.18
N ALA A 16 -11.06 5.63 26.53
CA ALA A 16 -10.69 5.24 27.89
C ALA A 16 -9.34 5.90 28.28
N TRP A 17 -9.35 7.20 28.54
CA TRP A 17 -8.15 7.95 28.93
C TRP A 17 -7.56 7.46 30.25
N GLU A 18 -8.37 6.95 31.19
CA GLU A 18 -7.88 6.34 32.43
C GLU A 18 -7.11 5.06 32.15
N ASP A 19 -7.61 4.17 31.29
CA ASP A 19 -6.91 2.94 30.92
C ASP A 19 -5.63 3.23 30.12
N VAL A 20 -5.64 4.23 29.25
CA VAL A 20 -4.44 4.68 28.52
C VAL A 20 -3.41 5.27 29.49
N TRP A 21 -3.83 6.05 30.48
CA TRP A 21 -2.92 6.66 31.45
C TRP A 21 -2.36 5.66 32.45
N VAL A 22 -3.20 4.74 32.95
CA VAL A 22 -2.77 3.60 33.78
C VAL A 22 -1.82 2.69 33.00
N SER A 23 -2.11 2.41 31.73
CA SER A 23 -1.23 1.63 30.84
C SER A 23 0.08 2.36 30.51
N TYR A 24 0.03 3.69 30.34
CA TYR A 24 1.21 4.52 30.11
C TYR A 24 2.12 4.57 31.34
N VAL A 25 1.56 4.80 32.53
CA VAL A 25 2.31 4.75 33.79
C VAL A 25 2.84 3.34 34.06
N SER A 26 2.04 2.31 33.79
CA SER A 26 2.47 0.91 33.88
C SER A 26 3.63 0.61 32.92
N PHE A 27 3.60 1.13 31.69
CA PHE A 27 4.69 0.98 30.72
C PHE A 27 6.01 1.55 31.27
N TRP A 28 6.00 2.77 31.80
CA TRP A 28 7.20 3.37 32.38
C TRP A 28 7.69 2.64 33.65
N LYS A 29 6.79 2.07 34.45
CA LYS A 29 7.14 1.38 35.70
C LYS A 29 7.57 -0.08 35.51
N SER A 30 7.00 -0.80 34.56
CA SER A 30 7.17 -2.27 34.43
C SER A 30 7.88 -2.69 33.14
N GLU A 31 7.55 -2.05 32.02
CA GLU A 31 8.01 -2.46 30.69
C GLU A 31 9.35 -1.82 30.33
N VAL A 32 9.55 -0.53 30.67
CA VAL A 32 10.83 0.16 30.44
C VAL A 32 11.99 -0.52 31.18
N PRO A 33 11.88 -0.89 32.47
CA PRO A 33 12.90 -1.69 33.13
C PRO A 33 13.11 -3.06 32.47
N GLY A 34 12.06 -3.69 31.93
CA GLY A 34 12.16 -4.94 31.17
C GLY A 34 12.94 -4.80 29.86
N LEU A 35 12.65 -3.76 29.09
CA LEU A 35 13.39 -3.41 27.86
C LEU A 35 14.85 -3.07 28.16
N LEU A 36 15.10 -2.29 29.21
CA LEU A 36 16.47 -1.97 29.64
C LEU A 36 17.21 -3.21 30.14
N LYS A 37 16.55 -4.14 30.82
CA LYS A 37 17.13 -5.44 31.20
C LYS A 37 17.42 -6.32 30.00
N LEU A 38 16.56 -6.35 28.99
CA LEU A 38 16.80 -7.05 27.72
C LEU A 38 18.01 -6.46 26.99
N LEU A 39 18.12 -5.14 26.94
CA LEU A 39 19.24 -4.43 26.33
C LEU A 39 20.54 -4.70 27.10
N ALA A 40 20.50 -4.62 28.44
CA ALA A 40 21.63 -4.91 29.32
C ALA A 40 22.04 -6.40 29.26
N ALA A 41 21.09 -7.33 29.19
CA ALA A 41 21.36 -8.75 29.04
C ALA A 41 21.94 -9.07 27.66
N SER A 42 21.49 -8.38 26.61
CA SER A 42 22.06 -8.50 25.26
C SER A 42 23.50 -7.98 25.23
N LEU A 43 23.76 -6.82 25.86
CA LEU A 43 25.10 -6.26 26.05
C LEU A 43 26.00 -7.18 26.89
N ALA A 44 25.48 -7.82 27.93
CA ALA A 44 26.24 -8.70 28.81
C ALA A 44 26.56 -10.06 28.18
N LYS A 45 25.72 -10.55 27.26
CA LYS A 45 25.93 -11.82 26.55
C LYS A 45 26.77 -11.67 25.29
N ALA A 46 26.74 -10.51 24.63
CA ALA A 46 27.48 -10.30 23.39
C ALA A 46 28.99 -10.16 23.67
N ARG A 47 29.78 -11.06 23.09
CA ARG A 47 31.23 -10.92 23.06
C ARG A 47 31.55 -9.77 22.10
N LEU A 48 32.08 -8.65 22.61
CA LEU A 48 32.47 -7.51 21.77
C LEU A 48 33.99 -7.55 21.49
N PRO A 49 34.44 -7.34 20.25
CA PRO A 49 35.87 -7.32 19.94
C PRO A 49 36.46 -5.98 20.40
N LEU A 50 37.28 -5.99 21.44
CA LEU A 50 37.92 -4.78 21.99
C LEU A 50 39.25 -4.43 21.27
N SER A 51 39.69 -5.25 20.31
CA SER A 51 40.89 -5.01 19.51
C SER A 51 40.76 -5.63 18.11
N TRP A 52 41.56 -5.14 17.15
CA TRP A 52 41.61 -5.67 15.78
C TRP A 52 41.98 -7.16 15.71
N ARG A 53 42.85 -7.64 16.61
CA ARG A 53 43.20 -9.06 16.69
C ARG A 53 42.02 -9.92 17.15
N GLN A 54 41.22 -9.43 18.09
CA GLN A 54 40.00 -10.10 18.51
C GLN A 54 38.96 -10.07 17.40
N ALA A 55 38.76 -8.91 16.75
CA ALA A 55 37.85 -8.76 15.62
C ALA A 55 38.18 -9.73 14.46
N ALA A 56 39.46 -9.90 14.14
CA ALA A 56 39.91 -10.84 13.10
C ALA A 56 39.68 -12.32 13.47
N ALA A 57 39.57 -12.64 14.76
CA ALA A 57 39.35 -13.99 15.26
C ALA A 57 37.86 -14.32 15.49
N PHE A 58 36.95 -13.37 15.28
CA PHE A 58 35.52 -13.60 15.45
C PHE A 58 34.95 -14.47 14.34
N SER A 59 34.13 -15.44 14.75
CA SER A 59 33.25 -16.19 13.86
C SER A 59 32.14 -15.28 13.30
N MET A 60 31.52 -15.68 12.18
CA MET A 60 30.38 -14.96 11.61
C MET A 60 29.22 -14.83 12.61
N SER A 61 28.95 -15.87 13.41
CA SER A 61 27.93 -15.81 14.47
C SER A 61 28.24 -14.74 15.52
N GLU A 62 29.49 -14.62 15.96
CA GLU A 62 29.87 -13.58 16.93
C GLU A 62 29.75 -12.18 16.32
N TRP A 63 30.03 -12.02 15.02
CA TRP A 63 29.79 -10.76 14.31
C TRP A 63 28.31 -10.39 14.18
N LEU A 64 27.44 -11.37 13.92
CA LEU A 64 26.00 -11.15 13.81
C LEU A 64 25.38 -10.68 15.14
N ASP A 65 25.93 -11.12 16.27
CA ASP A 65 25.52 -10.65 17.60
C ASP A 65 26.13 -9.28 17.94
N ALA A 66 27.43 -9.08 17.65
CA ALA A 66 28.17 -7.89 18.06
C ALA A 66 27.89 -6.65 17.21
N ALA A 67 27.75 -6.79 15.89
CA ALA A 67 27.68 -5.66 14.95
C ALA A 67 26.47 -4.73 15.19
N PRO A 68 25.23 -5.22 15.38
CA PRO A 68 24.07 -4.35 15.66
C PRO A 68 24.25 -3.59 16.99
N ILE A 69 24.85 -4.25 18.00
CA ILE A 69 25.10 -3.67 19.31
C ILE A 69 26.13 -2.54 19.20
N MET A 70 27.24 -2.79 18.52
CA MET A 70 28.28 -1.77 18.29
C MET A 70 27.74 -0.58 17.48
N ALA A 71 26.93 -0.86 16.45
CA ALA A 71 26.28 0.19 15.66
C ALA A 71 25.32 1.03 16.52
N GLY A 72 24.54 0.38 17.39
CA GLY A 72 23.67 1.04 18.36
C GLY A 72 24.43 1.91 19.36
N ILE A 73 25.51 1.39 19.95
CA ILE A 73 26.38 2.14 20.88
C ILE A 73 26.97 3.36 20.17
N LEU A 74 27.55 3.17 18.98
CA LEU A 74 28.13 4.28 18.20
C LEU A 74 27.09 5.35 17.88
N ALA A 75 25.90 4.95 17.42
CA ALA A 75 24.80 5.88 17.14
C ALA A 75 24.38 6.65 18.40
N ALA A 76 24.28 5.97 19.55
CA ALA A 76 23.93 6.57 20.83
C ALA A 76 25.00 7.57 21.32
N SER A 77 26.29 7.25 21.15
CA SER A 77 27.39 8.13 21.57
C SER A 77 27.55 9.35 20.67
N VAL A 78 27.34 9.20 19.36
CA VAL A 78 27.50 10.29 18.37
C VAL A 78 26.32 11.26 18.39
N THR A 79 25.13 10.81 18.78
CA THR A 79 23.89 11.62 18.75
C THR A 79 23.96 12.87 19.64
N PRO A 80 24.34 12.80 20.94
CA PRO A 80 24.51 13.98 21.79
C PRO A 80 25.57 14.96 21.24
N LEU A 81 26.70 14.45 20.76
CA LEU A 81 27.78 15.27 20.19
C LEU A 81 27.32 16.01 18.93
N ALA A 82 26.51 15.36 18.10
CA ALA A 82 25.93 15.96 16.90
C ALA A 82 24.87 17.04 17.23
N LEU A 83 24.09 16.84 18.29
CA LEU A 83 23.13 17.84 18.77
C LEU A 83 23.81 19.06 19.40
N LEU A 84 24.92 18.85 20.13
CA LEU A 84 25.70 19.92 20.78
C LEU A 84 26.49 20.77 19.78
N ARG A 85 26.93 20.20 18.64
CA ARG A 85 27.67 20.91 17.58
C ARG A 85 26.86 21.96 16.79
N GLY A 86 25.60 22.21 17.17
CA GLY A 86 24.74 23.32 16.73
C GLY A 86 25.19 24.07 15.47
N GLY A 87 24.80 23.58 14.29
CA GLY A 87 25.10 24.27 13.03
C GLY A 87 24.53 25.70 13.02
N ARG A 88 25.36 26.68 12.63
CA ARG A 88 24.90 28.07 12.39
C ARG A 88 23.80 28.06 11.32
N ARG A 89 22.58 28.40 11.71
CA ARG A 89 21.43 28.44 10.79
C ARG A 89 21.43 29.74 9.99
N SER A 90 21.69 29.66 8.69
CA SER A 90 21.31 30.72 7.75
C SER A 90 19.84 30.56 7.35
N ALA A 91 19.12 31.65 7.13
CA ALA A 91 17.74 31.64 6.64
C ALA A 91 17.62 31.05 5.21
N SER A 92 18.71 31.04 4.45
CA SER A 92 18.83 30.47 3.10
C SER A 92 19.28 29.00 3.08
N ASP A 93 19.40 28.34 4.24
CA ASP A 93 19.99 27.00 4.28
C ASP A 93 19.01 25.97 3.72
N LEU A 94 19.26 25.53 2.48
CA LEU A 94 18.60 24.38 1.86
C LEU A 94 19.05 23.06 2.50
N GLN A 95 20.15 23.07 3.26
CA GLN A 95 20.52 21.94 4.10
C GLN A 95 19.55 21.90 5.28
N ASN A 96 18.93 20.74 5.52
CA ASN A 96 17.87 20.56 6.52
C ASN A 96 16.54 21.30 6.22
N SER A 97 16.16 21.43 4.95
CA SER A 97 14.76 21.63 4.53
C SER A 97 14.24 20.40 3.77
N TRP A 98 12.92 20.18 3.76
CA TRP A 98 12.29 18.92 3.30
C TRP A 98 11.02 19.12 2.46
N TRP A 99 10.94 20.21 1.71
CA TRP A 99 9.78 20.50 0.85
C TRP A 99 9.69 19.54 -0.34
N LEU A 100 10.82 19.28 -1.01
CA LEU A 100 10.94 18.32 -2.10
C LEU A 100 10.83 16.89 -1.57
N THR A 101 11.40 16.64 -0.38
CA THR A 101 11.27 15.36 0.31
C THR A 101 9.82 15.01 0.56
N ARG A 102 9.02 15.96 1.07
CA ARG A 102 7.58 15.77 1.25
C ARG A 102 6.90 15.46 -0.09
N ASP A 103 7.15 16.26 -1.12
CA ASP A 103 6.53 16.06 -2.44
C ASP A 103 6.82 14.64 -2.97
N LEU A 104 8.06 14.19 -2.86
CA LEU A 104 8.49 12.88 -3.30
C LEU A 104 7.86 11.75 -2.46
N LEU A 105 7.78 11.90 -1.13
CA LEU A 105 7.09 10.95 -0.24
C LEU A 105 5.61 10.80 -0.61
N VAL A 106 4.91 11.92 -0.78
CA VAL A 106 3.47 11.93 -1.10
C VAL A 106 3.23 11.30 -2.48
N ARG A 107 4.04 11.65 -3.48
CA ARG A 107 3.91 11.11 -4.84
C ARG A 107 4.30 9.63 -4.92
N GLY A 108 5.35 9.23 -4.22
CA GLY A 108 5.77 7.84 -4.11
C GLY A 108 4.72 6.97 -3.39
N MET A 109 4.02 7.53 -2.40
CA MET A 109 2.87 6.86 -1.80
C MET A 109 1.72 6.69 -2.80
N GLY A 110 1.49 7.69 -3.66
CA GLY A 110 0.57 7.58 -4.78
C GLY A 110 0.90 6.42 -5.73
N LEU A 111 2.17 6.17 -6.02
CA LEU A 111 2.60 5.00 -6.81
C LEU A 111 2.27 3.67 -6.10
N CYS A 112 2.53 3.58 -4.79
CA CYS A 112 2.26 2.36 -4.02
C CYS A 112 0.74 2.07 -3.95
N PHE A 113 -0.07 3.08 -3.65
CA PHE A 113 -1.53 2.95 -3.70
C PHE A 113 -2.02 2.57 -5.11
N PHE A 114 -1.49 3.21 -6.16
CA PHE A 114 -1.84 2.87 -7.54
C PHE A 114 -1.61 1.38 -7.83
N CYS A 115 -0.47 0.83 -7.42
CA CYS A 115 -0.18 -0.60 -7.61
C CYS A 115 -1.20 -1.48 -6.90
N GLY A 116 -1.44 -1.26 -5.60
CA GLY A 116 -2.37 -2.09 -4.84
C GLY A 116 -3.83 -1.96 -5.29
N PHE A 117 -4.30 -0.74 -5.61
CA PHE A 117 -5.64 -0.54 -6.17
C PHE A 117 -5.80 -1.09 -7.58
N LEU A 118 -4.79 -1.00 -8.44
CA LEU A 118 -4.85 -1.57 -9.78
C LEU A 118 -4.92 -3.10 -9.72
N VAL A 119 -4.19 -3.71 -8.80
CA VAL A 119 -4.28 -5.15 -8.55
C VAL A 119 -5.68 -5.52 -8.08
N SER A 120 -6.26 -4.77 -7.14
CA SER A 120 -7.66 -4.96 -6.73
C SER A 120 -8.61 -4.82 -7.93
N ALA A 121 -8.54 -3.70 -8.67
CA ALA A 121 -9.41 -3.38 -9.80
C ALA A 121 -9.43 -4.47 -10.89
N LEU A 122 -8.28 -5.11 -11.14
CA LEU A 122 -8.14 -6.10 -12.20
C LEU A 122 -8.37 -7.54 -11.73
N GLN A 123 -8.16 -7.88 -10.46
CA GLN A 123 -8.16 -9.28 -9.99
C GLN A 123 -9.23 -9.60 -8.94
N HIS A 124 -9.86 -8.61 -8.30
CA HIS A 124 -10.76 -8.86 -7.17
C HIS A 124 -11.90 -9.82 -7.53
N ARG A 125 -12.59 -9.62 -8.67
CA ARG A 125 -13.75 -10.43 -9.07
C ARG A 125 -13.45 -11.92 -9.13
N ALA A 126 -12.31 -12.25 -9.76
CA ALA A 126 -11.89 -13.62 -9.94
C ALA A 126 -11.35 -14.22 -8.65
N LEU A 127 -10.67 -13.44 -7.80
CA LEU A 127 -9.99 -13.96 -6.62
C LEU A 127 -10.84 -13.93 -5.36
N TRP A 128 -11.43 -12.79 -5.00
CA TRP A 128 -12.14 -12.59 -3.74
C TRP A 128 -13.48 -11.83 -3.86
N GLY A 129 -14.03 -11.71 -5.07
CA GLY A 129 -15.42 -11.27 -5.28
C GLY A 129 -16.40 -12.33 -4.79
N SER A 130 -17.70 -12.04 -4.84
CA SER A 130 -18.76 -12.92 -4.35
C SER A 130 -18.74 -14.33 -4.96
N LEU A 131 -18.26 -14.47 -6.20
CA LEU A 131 -18.06 -15.76 -6.88
C LEU A 131 -16.58 -16.00 -7.23
N GLY A 132 -15.65 -15.36 -6.51
CA GLY A 132 -14.22 -15.54 -6.72
C GLY A 132 -13.72 -16.91 -6.23
N LEU A 133 -12.43 -17.18 -6.39
CA LEU A 133 -11.81 -18.42 -5.88
C LEU A 133 -11.94 -18.56 -4.36
N GLN A 134 -11.89 -17.44 -3.65
CA GLN A 134 -12.07 -17.36 -2.19
C GLN A 134 -12.92 -16.13 -1.85
N PRO A 135 -14.26 -16.25 -1.90
CA PRO A 135 -15.17 -15.13 -1.66
C PRO A 135 -14.96 -14.48 -0.29
N VAL A 136 -15.07 -13.15 -0.26
CA VAL A 136 -14.98 -12.39 0.99
C VAL A 136 -16.14 -12.77 1.92
N GLN A 137 -15.78 -13.06 3.16
CA GLN A 137 -16.74 -13.17 4.27
C GLN A 137 -16.51 -12.03 5.25
N ARG A 138 -17.39 -11.03 5.25
CA ARG A 138 -17.36 -9.92 6.22
C ARG A 138 -17.85 -10.41 7.57
N THR A 139 -17.01 -11.17 8.28
CA THR A 139 -17.25 -11.50 9.69
C THR A 139 -16.87 -10.29 10.54
N GLY A 140 -17.88 -9.56 11.03
CA GLY A 140 -17.76 -8.17 11.51
C GLY A 140 -16.83 -7.96 12.72
N ARG A 141 -15.52 -7.88 12.50
CA ARG A 141 -14.53 -7.57 13.56
C ARG A 141 -13.48 -6.53 13.20
N ARG A 142 -13.30 -6.15 11.93
CA ARG A 142 -12.29 -5.14 11.52
C ARG A 142 -12.94 -3.96 10.78
N PRO A 143 -12.40 -2.74 10.93
CA PRO A 143 -13.00 -1.54 10.35
C PRO A 143 -12.83 -1.56 8.84
N THR A 144 -13.94 -1.36 8.13
CA THR A 144 -13.95 -1.20 6.69
C THR A 144 -14.58 0.14 6.32
N PRO A 145 -13.98 1.29 6.71
CA PRO A 145 -14.64 2.60 6.76
C PRO A 145 -15.41 3.01 5.50
N VAL A 146 -14.91 2.67 4.30
CA VAL A 146 -15.63 2.95 3.04
C VAL A 146 -16.83 2.03 2.82
N PHE A 147 -16.71 0.73 3.14
CA PHE A 147 -17.82 -0.23 3.03
C PHE A 147 -18.83 -0.06 4.17
N ASP A 148 -18.37 0.29 5.38
CA ASP A 148 -19.24 0.63 6.51
C ASP A 148 -20.06 1.89 6.19
N LEU A 149 -19.46 2.86 5.49
CA LEU A 149 -20.20 4.01 4.95
C LEU A 149 -21.26 3.56 3.93
N PHE A 150 -20.94 2.67 2.99
CA PHE A 150 -21.92 2.14 2.04
C PHE A 150 -23.07 1.40 2.74
N ASP A 151 -22.78 0.62 3.78
CA ASP A 151 -23.80 -0.03 4.59
C ASP A 151 -24.70 1.01 5.26
N SER A 152 -24.13 2.06 5.86
CA SER A 152 -24.89 3.15 6.49
C SER A 152 -25.76 3.96 5.52
N LEU A 153 -25.36 4.02 4.24
CA LEU A 153 -26.11 4.65 3.16
C LEU A 153 -27.17 3.72 2.54
N GLY A 154 -27.30 2.48 3.02
CA GLY A 154 -28.22 1.48 2.49
C GLY A 154 -27.80 0.87 1.16
N TRP A 155 -26.56 1.08 0.72
CA TRP A 155 -26.03 0.48 -0.52
C TRP A 155 -25.52 -0.95 -0.30
N GLY A 156 -25.18 -1.29 0.94
CA GLY A 156 -24.61 -2.60 1.30
C GLY A 156 -23.24 -2.84 0.68
N TYR A 157 -22.81 -4.10 0.73
CA TYR A 157 -21.56 -4.58 0.12
C TYR A 157 -21.81 -5.58 -1.01
N GLY A 158 -21.03 -5.46 -2.06
CA GLY A 158 -21.05 -6.34 -3.22
C GLY A 158 -19.88 -6.03 -4.16
N ASP A 159 -19.82 -6.79 -5.24
CA ASP A 159 -18.71 -6.71 -6.20
C ASP A 159 -18.59 -5.35 -6.88
N TRP A 160 -19.71 -4.69 -7.16
CA TRP A 160 -19.68 -3.39 -7.82
C TRP A 160 -19.18 -2.29 -6.88
N GLN A 161 -19.45 -2.38 -5.57
CA GLN A 161 -18.90 -1.47 -4.57
C GLN A 161 -17.38 -1.66 -4.46
N LEU A 162 -16.90 -2.91 -4.41
CA LEU A 162 -15.47 -3.20 -4.39
C LEU A 162 -14.77 -2.74 -5.69
N GLU A 163 -15.41 -2.92 -6.84
CA GLU A 163 -14.93 -2.43 -8.13
C GLU A 163 -14.86 -0.90 -8.17
N LEU A 164 -15.91 -0.22 -7.70
CA LEU A 164 -15.98 1.23 -7.59
C LEU A 164 -14.84 1.76 -6.71
N VAL A 165 -14.67 1.21 -5.51
CA VAL A 165 -13.60 1.61 -4.59
C VAL A 165 -12.22 1.38 -5.22
N SER A 166 -12.04 0.26 -5.92
CA SER A 166 -10.77 -0.06 -6.58
C SER A 166 -10.43 0.94 -7.69
N TRP A 167 -11.38 1.28 -8.57
CA TRP A 167 -11.15 2.23 -9.68
C TRP A 167 -11.08 3.69 -9.23
N LEU A 168 -11.83 4.08 -8.19
CA LEU A 168 -11.64 5.38 -7.52
C LEU A 168 -10.25 5.45 -6.90
N GLY A 169 -9.81 4.39 -6.22
CA GLY A 169 -8.46 4.27 -5.68
C GLY A 169 -7.38 4.43 -6.75
N VAL A 170 -7.52 3.77 -7.90
CA VAL A 170 -6.62 3.95 -9.06
C VAL A 170 -6.57 5.42 -9.48
N SER A 171 -7.74 6.05 -9.64
CA SER A 171 -7.85 7.43 -10.10
C SER A 171 -7.19 8.41 -9.11
N PHE A 172 -7.59 8.40 -7.85
CA PHE A 172 -7.03 9.31 -6.84
C PHE A 172 -5.53 9.07 -6.61
N SER A 173 -5.05 7.83 -6.75
CA SER A 173 -3.62 7.50 -6.66
C SER A 173 -2.81 8.14 -7.79
N VAL A 174 -3.33 8.12 -9.02
CA VAL A 174 -2.69 8.82 -10.15
C VAL A 174 -2.62 10.33 -9.89
N GLN A 175 -3.68 10.94 -9.36
CA GLN A 175 -3.66 12.37 -9.01
C GLN A 175 -2.60 12.70 -7.97
N LEU A 176 -2.49 11.87 -6.93
CA LEU A 176 -1.49 12.02 -5.88
C LEU A 176 -0.06 11.87 -6.45
N MET A 177 0.15 10.88 -7.33
CA MET A 177 1.42 10.61 -8.01
C MET A 177 1.86 11.75 -8.94
N VAL A 178 0.92 12.39 -9.64
CA VAL A 178 1.19 13.56 -10.49
C VAL A 178 1.51 14.81 -9.65
N GLY A 179 1.05 14.88 -8.40
CA GLY A 179 1.39 15.94 -7.44
C GLY A 179 0.64 17.26 -7.67
N ARG A 180 -0.46 17.24 -8.44
CA ARG A 180 -1.32 18.42 -8.67
C ARG A 180 -2.20 18.74 -7.46
N VAL A 181 -2.72 17.71 -6.79
CA VAL A 181 -3.54 17.82 -5.58
C VAL A 181 -2.87 17.03 -4.47
N GLN A 182 -2.38 17.74 -3.45
CA GLN A 182 -1.78 17.15 -2.25
C GLN A 182 -2.49 17.61 -0.98
N SER A 183 -3.78 17.95 -1.08
CA SER A 183 -4.61 18.16 0.12
C SER A 183 -4.71 16.85 0.89
N LEU A 184 -4.76 16.92 2.22
CA LEU A 184 -4.83 15.73 3.09
C LEU A 184 -6.00 14.80 2.75
N PHE A 185 -7.09 15.32 2.17
CA PHE A 185 -8.29 14.54 1.89
C PHE A 185 -8.04 13.43 0.86
N VAL A 186 -7.13 13.65 -0.10
CA VAL A 186 -6.80 12.64 -1.12
C VAL A 186 -6.07 11.42 -0.51
N PRO A 187 -4.91 11.57 0.16
CA PRO A 187 -4.27 10.44 0.82
C PRO A 187 -5.11 9.87 1.97
N ALA A 188 -5.95 10.66 2.64
CA ALA A 188 -6.87 10.14 3.67
C ALA A 188 -7.94 9.23 3.08
N PHE A 189 -8.56 9.62 1.96
CA PHE A 189 -9.48 8.76 1.22
C PHE A 189 -8.78 7.49 0.72
N LEU A 190 -7.62 7.63 0.08
CA LEU A 190 -6.85 6.49 -0.41
C LEU A 190 -6.49 5.52 0.72
N TRP A 191 -6.03 6.04 1.87
CA TRP A 191 -5.74 5.23 3.04
C TRP A 191 -6.99 4.50 3.56
N ALA A 192 -8.11 5.19 3.73
CA ALA A 192 -9.36 4.58 4.21
C ALA A 192 -9.89 3.50 3.25
N ALA A 193 -9.86 3.78 1.94
CA ALA A 193 -10.24 2.83 0.90
C ALA A 193 -9.32 1.60 0.87
N TYR A 194 -8.01 1.81 1.03
CA TYR A 194 -7.03 0.73 1.04
C TYR A 194 -7.19 -0.15 2.28
N LEU A 195 -7.31 0.48 3.45
CA LEU A 195 -7.58 -0.18 4.72
C LEU A 195 -8.86 -1.02 4.63
N SER A 196 -9.93 -0.47 4.05
CA SER A 196 -11.18 -1.20 3.79
C SER A 196 -10.97 -2.48 2.99
N ILE A 197 -10.14 -2.47 1.95
CA ILE A 197 -9.86 -3.67 1.12
C ILE A 197 -9.03 -4.69 1.90
N VAL A 198 -7.99 -4.25 2.61
CA VAL A 198 -7.13 -5.14 3.41
C VAL A 198 -7.93 -5.80 4.53
N ASN A 199 -8.82 -5.05 5.19
CA ASN A 199 -9.69 -5.55 6.25
C ASN A 199 -10.89 -6.39 5.77
N LEU A 200 -11.04 -6.65 4.46
CA LEU A 200 -11.92 -7.72 3.98
C LEU A 200 -11.38 -9.12 4.31
N GLN A 201 -10.10 -9.22 4.70
CA GLN A 201 -9.45 -10.45 5.16
C GLN A 201 -9.43 -11.62 4.17
N ALA A 202 -9.64 -11.36 2.88
CA ALA A 202 -9.39 -12.37 1.86
C ALA A 202 -7.90 -12.77 1.90
N PRO A 203 -7.55 -14.08 1.80
CA PRO A 203 -6.14 -14.50 1.82
C PRO A 203 -5.28 -13.78 0.78
N PHE A 204 -5.83 -13.58 -0.42
CA PHE A 204 -5.21 -12.82 -1.51
C PHE A 204 -4.97 -11.33 -1.21
N THR A 205 -5.44 -10.76 -0.10
CA THR A 205 -5.16 -9.36 0.29
C THR A 205 -4.51 -9.25 1.66
N PHE A 206 -4.96 -10.02 2.65
CA PHE A 206 -4.54 -9.87 4.04
C PHE A 206 -3.22 -10.58 4.38
N SER A 207 -2.82 -11.59 3.62
CA SER A 207 -1.68 -12.46 3.93
C SER A 207 -0.30 -11.84 3.68
N TYR A 208 -0.22 -10.56 3.31
CA TYR A 208 1.02 -9.90 2.88
C TYR A 208 1.34 -8.68 3.74
N GLY A 209 2.45 -8.66 4.48
CA GLY A 209 2.72 -7.52 5.38
C GLY A 209 3.20 -6.23 4.72
N TRP A 210 3.47 -6.22 3.41
CA TRP A 210 3.64 -4.96 2.67
C TRP A 210 2.33 -4.21 2.48
N GLU A 211 1.19 -4.91 2.55
CA GLU A 211 -0.14 -4.30 2.58
C GLU A 211 -0.32 -3.52 3.90
N TRP A 212 0.11 -4.12 5.01
CA TRP A 212 0.12 -3.51 6.34
C TRP A 212 1.08 -2.31 6.39
N LEU A 213 2.27 -2.44 5.78
CA LEU A 213 3.20 -1.33 5.62
C LEU A 213 2.62 -0.20 4.76
N THR A 214 1.87 -0.53 3.70
CA THR A 214 1.17 0.45 2.85
C THR A 214 0.13 1.23 3.66
N CYS A 215 -0.62 0.56 4.54
CA CYS A 215 -1.52 1.23 5.50
C CYS A 215 -0.76 2.14 6.47
N GLU A 216 0.35 1.69 7.04
CA GLU A 216 1.14 2.45 8.01
C GLU A 216 1.76 3.72 7.41
N VAL A 217 2.49 3.58 6.30
CA VAL A 217 3.13 4.70 5.61
C VAL A 217 2.08 5.63 5.00
N GLY A 218 1.00 5.06 4.43
CA GLY A 218 -0.14 5.81 3.93
C GLY A 218 -0.77 6.71 5.00
N PHE A 219 -0.92 6.21 6.21
CA PHE A 219 -1.43 6.99 7.35
C PHE A 219 -0.50 8.16 7.71
N LEU A 220 0.81 7.92 7.80
CA LEU A 220 1.80 8.97 8.11
C LEU A 220 1.83 10.09 7.06
N VAL A 221 1.65 9.74 5.78
CA VAL A 221 1.66 10.69 4.65
C VAL A 221 0.50 11.71 4.74
N ILE A 222 -0.63 11.35 5.36
CA ILE A 222 -1.76 12.27 5.58
C ILE A 222 -1.29 13.51 6.36
N PHE A 223 -0.48 13.32 7.40
CA PHE A 223 0.00 14.38 8.29
C PHE A 223 1.14 15.23 7.70
N LEU A 224 1.73 14.80 6.58
CA LEU A 224 2.66 15.61 5.80
C LEU A 224 1.91 16.61 4.90
N CYS A 225 0.69 16.31 4.49
CA CYS A 225 -0.07 17.09 3.52
C CYS A 225 -0.65 18.40 4.10
N PRO A 226 -0.85 19.44 3.28
CA PRO A 226 -1.68 20.59 3.63
C PRO A 226 -3.16 20.22 3.84
N LEU A 227 -3.89 21.00 4.66
CA LEU A 227 -5.34 20.83 4.80
C LEU A 227 -6.04 21.09 3.47
N LEU A 228 -5.81 22.28 2.93
CA LEU A 228 -6.21 22.71 1.60
C LEU A 228 -4.99 23.32 0.92
N GLY A 229 -4.84 23.11 -0.38
CA GLY A 229 -3.79 23.74 -1.18
C GLY A 229 -2.88 22.76 -1.93
N GLY A 230 -1.82 23.32 -2.50
CA GLY A 230 -0.88 22.61 -3.37
C GLY A 230 0.39 22.13 -2.68
N ARG A 231 1.21 21.43 -3.48
CA ARG A 231 2.51 20.83 -3.10
C ARG A 231 3.50 21.70 -2.32
N PHE A 232 3.43 23.03 -2.43
CA PHE A 232 4.36 23.99 -1.82
C PHE A 232 3.61 25.09 -1.05
N SER A 233 2.71 24.68 -0.13
CA SER A 233 1.96 25.63 0.71
C SER A 233 2.81 26.17 1.87
N SER A 234 3.00 27.49 1.94
CA SER A 234 3.75 28.18 3.00
C SER A 234 3.08 28.11 4.38
N TRP A 235 1.78 27.84 4.42
CA TRP A 235 0.99 27.65 5.65
C TRP A 235 1.25 26.32 6.33
N THR A 236 1.83 25.37 5.61
CA THR A 236 1.96 23.98 6.02
C THR A 236 3.39 23.50 5.77
N PRO A 237 4.36 24.00 6.55
CA PRO A 237 5.73 23.53 6.44
C PRO A 237 5.83 22.01 6.71
N PRO A 238 6.75 21.29 6.06
CA PRO A 238 6.96 19.86 6.31
C PRO A 238 7.20 19.58 7.80
N SER A 239 6.41 18.68 8.37
CA SER A 239 6.50 18.35 9.80
C SER A 239 7.72 17.47 10.07
N ARG A 240 8.67 17.99 10.85
CA ARG A 240 9.86 17.24 11.27
C ARG A 240 9.52 16.03 12.15
N MET A 241 8.46 16.15 12.96
CA MET A 241 7.95 15.07 13.80
C MET A 241 7.47 13.90 12.94
N VAL A 242 6.66 14.18 11.92
CA VAL A 242 6.14 13.15 11.01
C VAL A 242 7.26 12.54 10.17
N LEU A 243 8.20 13.36 9.66
CA LEU A 243 9.38 12.84 8.95
C LEU A 243 10.23 11.92 9.83
N TRP A 244 10.32 12.21 11.13
CA TRP A 244 11.00 11.32 12.07
C TRP A 244 10.25 10.00 12.27
N LEU A 245 8.90 10.01 12.33
CA LEU A 245 8.10 8.78 12.36
C LEU A 245 8.26 7.94 11.08
N VAL A 246 8.37 8.59 9.92
CA VAL A 246 8.66 7.90 8.65
C VAL A 246 10.07 7.27 8.69
N ARG A 247 11.08 7.95 9.24
CA ARG A 247 12.42 7.37 9.46
C ARG A 247 12.39 6.21 10.45
N TRP A 248 11.59 6.33 11.51
CA TRP A 248 11.37 5.24 12.48
C TRP A 248 10.73 4.02 11.82
N CYS A 249 9.81 4.22 10.88
CA CYS A 249 9.25 3.17 10.04
C CYS A 249 10.34 2.48 9.19
N ALA A 250 11.19 3.24 8.50
CA ALA A 250 12.33 2.70 7.74
C ALA A 250 13.26 1.87 8.65
N PHE A 251 13.64 2.42 9.80
CA PHE A 251 14.51 1.75 10.77
C PHE A 251 13.93 0.39 11.20
N ARG A 252 12.66 0.36 11.63
CA ARG A 252 12.01 -0.87 12.09
C ARG A 252 11.83 -1.90 10.98
N LEU A 253 11.52 -1.45 9.78
CA LEU A 253 11.38 -2.34 8.62
C LEU A 253 12.68 -3.10 8.37
N LEU A 254 13.79 -2.37 8.28
CA LEU A 254 15.08 -2.93 7.89
C LEU A 254 15.68 -3.76 9.01
N LEU A 255 15.66 -3.23 10.23
CA LEU A 255 16.11 -3.98 11.38
C LEU A 255 15.25 -5.23 11.59
N GLY A 256 13.93 -5.16 11.37
CA GLY A 256 13.02 -6.31 11.39
C GLY A 256 13.40 -7.39 10.38
N ALA A 257 13.64 -6.98 9.13
CA ALA A 257 14.08 -7.89 8.08
C ALA A 257 15.43 -8.55 8.42
N GLY A 258 16.39 -7.79 8.96
CA GLY A 258 17.70 -8.30 9.36
C GLY A 258 17.62 -9.24 10.57
N MET A 259 16.89 -8.84 11.60
CA MET A 259 16.74 -9.63 12.83
C MET A 259 16.08 -10.99 12.57
N SER A 260 15.16 -11.07 11.61
CA SER A 260 14.57 -12.35 11.20
C SER A 260 15.58 -13.34 10.58
N LYS A 261 16.69 -12.85 10.01
CA LYS A 261 17.75 -13.66 9.38
C LYS A 261 18.76 -14.20 10.38
N VAL A 262 18.87 -13.56 11.55
CA VAL A 262 19.70 -14.04 12.67
C VAL A 262 18.89 -14.78 13.73
N GLY A 263 17.56 -14.68 13.68
CA GLY A 263 16.65 -15.36 14.60
C GLY A 263 16.85 -16.88 14.66
N ARG A 264 16.40 -17.50 15.74
CA ARG A 264 16.54 -18.94 16.02
C ARG A 264 15.95 -19.83 14.93
N ASN A 265 14.86 -19.39 14.30
CA ASN A 265 14.16 -20.12 13.25
C ASN A 265 14.61 -19.74 11.82
N SER A 266 15.69 -18.95 11.69
CA SER A 266 16.25 -18.59 10.38
C SER A 266 16.89 -19.79 9.68
N SER A 267 16.84 -19.81 8.34
CA SER A 267 17.50 -20.82 7.53
C SER A 267 19.01 -20.86 7.80
N ALA A 268 19.58 -22.06 7.84
CA ALA A 268 21.02 -22.26 8.07
C ALA A 268 21.90 -21.56 7.04
N CYS A 269 21.42 -21.39 5.80
CA CYS A 269 22.13 -20.70 4.72
C CYS A 269 22.56 -19.26 5.09
N TRP A 270 21.86 -18.58 6.01
CA TRP A 270 22.20 -17.22 6.42
C TRP A 270 23.54 -17.20 7.16
N ARG A 271 23.76 -18.20 8.03
CA ARG A 271 25.02 -18.37 8.78
C ARG A 271 26.15 -18.89 7.90
N GLN A 272 25.81 -19.57 6.81
CA GLN A 272 26.75 -20.11 5.82
C GLN A 272 27.06 -19.14 4.68
N LEU A 273 26.35 -18.01 4.59
CA LEU A 273 26.44 -17.03 3.50
C LEU A 273 26.05 -17.57 2.11
N THR A 274 25.21 -18.60 2.06
CA THR A 274 24.83 -19.29 0.82
C THR A 274 23.38 -19.04 0.39
N CYS A 275 22.61 -18.22 1.12
CA CYS A 275 21.17 -18.09 0.84
C CYS A 275 20.85 -17.60 -0.59
N THR A 276 21.68 -16.73 -1.17
CA THR A 276 21.41 -16.22 -2.52
C THR A 276 21.71 -17.21 -3.64
N GLU A 277 22.45 -18.29 -3.37
CA GLU A 277 22.73 -19.35 -4.36
C GLU A 277 21.44 -20.01 -4.86
N THR A 278 20.51 -20.30 -3.96
CA THR A 278 19.22 -20.92 -4.29
C THR A 278 18.09 -19.91 -4.41
N HIS A 279 18.18 -18.77 -3.72
CA HIS A 279 17.12 -17.75 -3.71
C HIS A 279 16.71 -17.30 -5.11
N TYR A 280 17.64 -17.16 -6.06
CA TYR A 280 17.32 -16.65 -7.40
C TYR A 280 16.27 -17.47 -8.15
N PHE A 281 16.23 -18.79 -7.96
CA PHE A 281 15.19 -19.64 -8.55
C PHE A 281 14.12 -20.07 -7.56
N THR A 282 14.26 -19.85 -6.25
CA THR A 282 13.22 -20.16 -5.25
C THR A 282 12.38 -18.96 -4.81
N GLN A 283 12.83 -17.73 -5.09
CA GLN A 283 12.12 -16.47 -4.83
C GLN A 283 10.71 -16.46 -5.47
N PRO A 284 9.80 -15.55 -5.03
CA PRO A 284 8.40 -15.57 -5.42
C PRO A 284 8.18 -15.70 -6.92
N ILE A 285 8.60 -14.69 -7.67
CA ILE A 285 8.50 -14.66 -9.13
C ILE A 285 9.84 -14.20 -9.70
N PRO A 286 10.70 -15.14 -10.12
CA PRO A 286 11.97 -14.81 -10.75
C PRO A 286 11.75 -14.01 -12.05
N ASN A 287 12.73 -13.20 -12.39
CA ASN A 287 12.78 -12.43 -13.61
C ASN A 287 13.97 -12.89 -14.49
N PRO A 288 14.14 -12.36 -15.70
CA PRO A 288 15.24 -12.77 -16.56
C PRO A 288 16.62 -12.55 -15.93
N LEU A 289 16.81 -11.48 -15.17
CA LEU A 289 18.08 -11.17 -14.53
C LEU A 289 18.41 -12.18 -13.43
N SER A 290 17.40 -12.71 -12.72
CA SER A 290 17.58 -13.76 -11.72
C SER A 290 18.35 -14.97 -12.24
N TRP A 291 18.10 -15.38 -13.49
CA TRP A 291 18.82 -16.49 -14.10
C TRP A 291 20.31 -16.17 -14.27
N TYR A 292 20.65 -14.95 -14.71
CA TYR A 292 22.04 -14.55 -14.84
C TYR A 292 22.73 -14.42 -13.49
N MET A 293 22.05 -13.84 -12.51
CA MET A 293 22.59 -13.68 -11.16
C MET A 293 22.86 -15.04 -10.50
N HIS A 294 21.99 -16.03 -10.68
CA HIS A 294 22.18 -17.40 -10.18
C HIS A 294 23.48 -18.07 -10.66
N HIS A 295 24.03 -17.63 -11.79
CA HIS A 295 25.24 -18.20 -12.38
C HIS A 295 26.52 -17.46 -11.99
N LEU A 296 26.43 -16.45 -11.12
CA LEU A 296 27.59 -15.78 -10.57
C LEU A 296 28.35 -16.74 -9.62
N PRO A 297 29.66 -16.52 -9.42
CA PRO A 297 30.46 -17.41 -8.58
C PRO A 297 30.02 -17.32 -7.11
N GLU A 298 30.24 -18.40 -6.36
CA GLU A 298 29.89 -18.51 -4.93
C GLU A 298 30.36 -17.31 -4.09
N ASN A 299 31.59 -16.85 -4.31
CA ASN A 299 32.15 -15.68 -3.60
C ASN A 299 31.30 -14.42 -3.79
N PHE A 300 30.64 -14.26 -4.94
CA PHE A 300 29.73 -13.15 -5.18
C PHE A 300 28.47 -13.29 -4.30
N HIS A 301 27.90 -14.49 -4.23
CA HIS A 301 26.73 -14.77 -3.37
C HIS A 301 27.04 -14.57 -1.89
N GLN A 302 28.22 -14.97 -1.43
CA GLN A 302 28.66 -14.70 -0.06
C GLN A 302 28.73 -13.19 0.24
N ILE A 303 29.23 -12.39 -0.72
CA ILE A 303 29.24 -10.92 -0.60
C ILE A 303 27.82 -10.36 -0.55
N GLU A 304 26.89 -10.86 -1.37
CA GLU A 304 25.49 -10.41 -1.35
C GLU A 304 24.84 -10.63 0.03
N VAL A 305 25.06 -11.80 0.62
CA VAL A 305 24.53 -12.11 1.96
C VAL A 305 25.19 -11.22 3.03
N ALA A 306 26.50 -11.00 2.95
CA ALA A 306 27.21 -10.10 3.87
C ALA A 306 26.72 -8.65 3.75
N LEU A 307 26.51 -8.16 2.53
CA LEU A 307 25.94 -6.83 2.28
C LEU A 307 24.51 -6.72 2.80
N THR A 308 23.71 -7.78 2.68
CA THR A 308 22.36 -7.85 3.26
C THR A 308 22.40 -7.67 4.78
N PHE A 309 23.34 -8.32 5.48
CA PHE A 309 23.50 -8.11 6.91
C PHE A 309 23.96 -6.70 7.26
N LEU A 310 24.93 -6.15 6.54
CA LEU A 310 25.38 -4.78 6.76
C LEU A 310 24.22 -3.78 6.61
N GLU A 311 23.42 -3.96 5.56
CA GLU A 311 22.32 -3.08 5.20
C GLU A 311 21.11 -3.21 6.14
N GLN A 312 20.82 -4.41 6.65
CA GLN A 312 19.64 -4.62 7.49
C GLN A 312 19.93 -4.57 9.00
N LEU A 313 21.18 -4.77 9.43
CA LEU A 313 21.53 -4.81 10.85
C LEU A 313 22.41 -3.65 11.31
N VAL A 314 23.16 -3.00 10.41
CA VAL A 314 24.08 -1.91 10.79
C VAL A 314 23.61 -0.57 10.25
N LEU A 315 23.32 -0.49 8.95
CA LEU A 315 22.88 0.73 8.29
C LEU A 315 21.65 1.41 8.92
N PRO A 316 20.63 0.68 9.46
CA PRO A 316 19.44 1.32 10.02
C PRO A 316 19.79 2.28 11.16
N PHE A 317 20.83 1.99 11.96
CA PHE A 317 21.24 2.88 13.04
C PHE A 317 21.73 4.25 12.53
N ALA A 318 22.35 4.31 11.35
CA ALA A 318 22.76 5.57 10.72
C ALA A 318 21.57 6.47 10.36
N MET A 319 20.36 5.89 10.20
CA MET A 319 19.12 6.63 9.92
C MET A 319 18.63 7.43 11.13
N LEU A 320 18.94 6.97 12.35
CA LEU A 320 18.53 7.60 13.60
C LEU A 320 19.48 8.71 14.05
N VAL A 321 20.72 8.70 13.57
CA VAL A 321 21.75 9.70 13.93
C VAL A 321 21.41 11.06 13.29
N PRO A 322 21.40 12.17 14.05
CA PRO A 322 21.08 13.50 13.54
C PRO A 322 22.19 14.12 12.68
N LEU A 323 23.20 13.35 12.25
CA LEU A 323 24.23 13.77 11.30
C LEU A 323 23.74 13.66 9.85
N ARG A 324 23.93 14.74 9.08
CA ARG A 324 23.48 14.82 7.67
C ARG A 324 24.12 13.75 6.80
N SER A 325 25.43 13.56 6.89
CA SER A 325 26.17 12.58 6.09
C SER A 325 25.68 11.15 6.33
N CYS A 326 25.49 10.75 7.60
CA CYS A 326 24.99 9.42 7.96
C CYS A 326 23.60 9.15 7.37
N ARG A 327 22.66 10.11 7.49
CA ARG A 327 21.31 9.97 6.92
C ARG A 327 21.32 9.86 5.40
N LEU A 328 22.12 10.69 4.72
CA LEU A 328 22.20 10.65 3.26
C LEU A 328 22.84 9.35 2.77
N LEU A 329 23.90 8.89 3.43
CA LEU A 329 24.54 7.61 3.12
C LEU A 329 23.55 6.45 3.30
N ALA A 330 22.83 6.41 4.43
CA ALA A 330 21.82 5.40 4.69
C ALA A 330 20.73 5.40 3.63
N ALA A 331 20.22 6.57 3.25
CA ALA A 331 19.20 6.69 2.21
C ALA A 331 19.67 6.18 0.84
N VAL A 332 20.88 6.57 0.42
CA VAL A 332 21.41 6.20 -0.90
C VAL A 332 21.70 4.70 -0.98
N LEU A 333 22.34 4.15 0.06
CA LEU A 333 22.66 2.72 0.08
C LEU A 333 21.41 1.86 0.12
N GLU A 334 20.44 2.20 0.97
CA GLU A 334 19.21 1.43 1.13
C GLU A 334 18.33 1.52 -0.13
N ILE A 335 18.09 2.72 -0.69
CA ILE A 335 17.33 2.87 -1.94
C ILE A 335 18.01 2.12 -3.10
N GLY A 336 19.34 2.15 -3.18
CA GLY A 336 20.11 1.38 -4.16
C GLY A 336 19.99 -0.14 -3.96
N PHE A 337 19.97 -0.59 -2.70
CA PHE A 337 19.78 -1.98 -2.35
C PHE A 337 18.38 -2.48 -2.77
N GLN A 338 17.33 -1.73 -2.43
CA GLN A 338 15.95 -2.02 -2.85
C GLN A 338 15.81 -2.05 -4.38
N ALA A 339 16.46 -1.12 -5.09
CA ALA A 339 16.48 -1.11 -6.56
C ALA A 339 17.15 -2.36 -7.15
N THR A 340 18.21 -2.86 -6.51
CA THR A 340 18.91 -4.09 -6.93
C THR A 340 18.03 -5.32 -6.73
N ILE A 341 17.28 -5.40 -5.62
CA ILE A 341 16.31 -6.48 -5.39
C ILE A 341 15.22 -6.49 -6.47
N VAL A 342 14.64 -5.32 -6.78
CA VAL A 342 13.65 -5.19 -7.87
C VAL A 342 14.24 -5.54 -9.24
N GLY A 343 15.51 -5.20 -9.47
CA GLY A 343 16.21 -5.57 -10.71
C GLY A 343 16.36 -7.07 -10.88
N THR A 344 16.53 -7.82 -9.79
CA THR A 344 16.92 -9.23 -9.78
C THR A 344 15.79 -10.20 -9.42
N GLY A 345 14.58 -9.71 -9.18
CA GLY A 345 13.37 -10.49 -8.95
C GLY A 345 12.09 -9.66 -9.06
N ASN A 346 10.95 -10.30 -9.22
CA ASN A 346 9.67 -9.59 -9.16
C ASN A 346 9.08 -9.72 -7.76
N TYR A 347 9.09 -8.61 -7.03
CA TYR A 347 8.66 -8.58 -5.64
C TYR A 347 7.37 -7.76 -5.39
N ALA A 348 6.48 -7.65 -6.38
CA ALA A 348 5.34 -6.74 -6.32
C ALA A 348 5.83 -5.29 -6.04
N TRP A 349 5.11 -4.51 -5.21
CA TRP A 349 5.54 -3.18 -4.77
C TRP A 349 6.21 -3.17 -3.39
N ILE A 350 6.55 -4.32 -2.78
CA ILE A 350 7.14 -4.38 -1.43
C ILE A 350 8.41 -3.54 -1.31
N ASN A 351 9.33 -3.66 -2.26
CA ASN A 351 10.58 -2.90 -2.25
C ASN A 351 10.35 -1.40 -2.49
N PHE A 352 9.27 -1.04 -3.19
CA PHE A 352 8.91 0.36 -3.44
C PHE A 352 8.37 1.01 -2.15
N ILE A 353 7.45 0.33 -1.46
CA ILE A 353 6.94 0.81 -0.16
C ILE A 353 8.01 0.71 0.94
N GLY A 354 8.99 -0.20 0.82
CA GLY A 354 10.14 -0.30 1.70
C GLY A 354 11.17 0.82 1.51
N ALA A 355 11.48 1.17 0.26
CA ALA A 355 12.39 2.27 -0.07
C ALA A 355 11.76 3.66 0.18
N LEU A 356 10.43 3.78 0.12
CA LEU A 356 9.75 5.07 0.20
C LEU A 356 10.04 5.82 1.52
N PRO A 357 9.94 5.20 2.72
CA PRO A 357 10.36 5.82 3.97
C PRO A 357 11.80 6.34 3.98
N CYS A 358 12.70 5.72 3.21
CA CYS A 358 14.10 6.15 3.13
C CYS A 358 14.26 7.55 2.50
N VAL A 359 13.29 7.98 1.69
CA VAL A 359 13.25 9.35 1.15
C VAL A 359 13.23 10.40 2.27
N ALA A 360 12.64 10.12 3.43
CA ALA A 360 12.57 11.06 4.56
C ALA A 360 13.94 11.49 5.11
N MET A 361 15.01 10.79 4.75
CA MET A 361 16.39 11.10 5.12
C MET A 361 17.06 12.13 4.19
N LEU A 362 16.55 12.28 2.96
CA LEU A 362 17.07 13.21 1.94
C LEU A 362 16.57 14.64 2.21
N ASP A 363 17.46 15.63 2.16
CA ASP A 363 17.10 17.05 2.26
C ASP A 363 16.98 17.73 0.88
N ASP A 364 16.38 18.92 0.85
CA ASP A 364 16.15 19.66 -0.40
C ASP A 364 17.47 19.98 -1.11
N ALA A 365 18.55 20.27 -0.36
CA ALA A 365 19.88 20.50 -0.95
C ALA A 365 20.39 19.28 -1.75
N PHE A 366 20.25 18.07 -1.19
CA PHE A 366 20.63 16.85 -1.90
C PHE A 366 19.74 16.63 -3.14
N LEU A 367 18.42 16.75 -2.99
CA LEU A 367 17.48 16.55 -4.10
C LEU A 367 17.66 17.57 -5.23
N LEU A 368 17.92 18.84 -4.90
CA LEU A 368 18.21 19.88 -5.89
C LEU A 368 19.52 19.61 -6.64
N ALA A 369 20.52 19.00 -6.00
CA ALA A 369 21.79 18.64 -6.64
C ALA A 369 21.62 17.52 -7.69
N LEU A 370 20.61 16.68 -7.57
CA LEU A 370 20.27 15.63 -8.55
C LEU A 370 19.51 16.16 -9.77
N LEU A 371 18.93 17.37 -9.68
CA LEU A 371 18.12 17.92 -10.77
C LEU A 371 18.96 18.63 -11.84
N PRO A 372 18.61 18.51 -13.13
CA PRO A 372 19.26 19.29 -14.18
C PRO A 372 18.96 20.78 -14.03
N GLY A 373 19.86 21.64 -14.52
CA GLY A 373 19.87 23.10 -14.27
C GLY A 373 18.51 23.82 -14.36
N PRO A 374 17.71 23.64 -15.44
CA PRO A 374 16.40 24.29 -15.56
C PRO A 374 15.39 23.83 -14.49
N LEU A 375 15.35 22.53 -14.20
CA LEU A 375 14.45 21.96 -13.18
C LEU A 375 14.89 22.36 -11.77
N ARG A 376 16.20 22.38 -11.52
CA ARG A 376 16.79 22.85 -10.26
C ARG A 376 16.37 24.28 -9.95
N LYS A 377 16.55 25.23 -10.88
CA LYS A 377 16.16 26.64 -10.70
C LYS A 377 14.65 26.78 -10.41
N ARG A 378 13.80 26.03 -11.11
CA ARG A 378 12.34 26.05 -10.91
C ARG A 378 11.94 25.49 -9.54
N ALA A 379 12.55 24.38 -9.14
CA ALA A 379 12.31 23.75 -7.85
C ALA A 379 12.78 24.65 -6.70
N GLU A 380 14.00 25.19 -6.80
CA GLU A 380 14.58 26.12 -5.83
C GLU A 380 13.70 27.35 -5.65
N LYS A 381 13.26 28.01 -6.73
CA LYS A 381 12.32 29.13 -6.66
C LYS A 381 11.01 28.75 -5.95
N SER A 382 10.51 27.54 -6.17
CA SER A 382 9.27 27.07 -5.53
C SER A 382 9.46 26.81 -4.03
N VAL A 383 10.60 26.23 -3.63
CA VAL A 383 10.97 25.97 -2.24
C VAL A 383 11.18 27.30 -1.49
N GLU A 384 11.91 28.23 -2.08
CA GLU A 384 12.14 29.55 -1.47
C GLU A 384 10.83 30.33 -1.34
N ALA A 385 9.96 30.31 -2.35
CA ALA A 385 8.62 30.90 -2.24
C ALA A 385 7.76 30.27 -1.13
N ALA A 386 7.91 28.96 -0.87
CA ALA A 386 7.19 28.26 0.20
C ALA A 386 7.75 28.56 1.59
N LYS A 387 9.06 28.82 1.71
CA LYS A 387 9.71 29.22 2.97
C LYS A 387 9.32 30.63 3.41
N VAL A 388 9.07 31.53 2.47
CA VAL A 388 8.65 32.91 2.76
C VAL A 388 7.26 32.89 3.39
N GLN A 389 7.20 33.13 4.71
CA GLN A 389 5.94 33.40 5.39
C GLN A 389 5.34 34.70 4.84
N PRO A 390 4.00 34.82 4.74
CA PRO A 390 3.35 36.05 4.28
C PRO A 390 3.51 37.16 5.35
N THR A 391 4.66 37.82 5.36
CA THR A 391 5.04 38.91 6.27
C THR A 391 4.20 40.16 6.06
N GLY A 392 3.61 40.34 4.88
CA GLY A 392 2.70 41.45 4.54
C GLY A 392 1.22 41.23 4.89
N SER A 393 0.86 40.16 5.61
CA SER A 393 -0.54 39.86 5.94
C SER A 393 -1.03 40.60 7.20
N LYS A 394 -2.28 41.11 7.17
CA LYS A 394 -2.92 41.80 8.31
C LYS A 394 -2.84 40.93 9.57
N ALA A 395 -2.72 41.56 10.76
CA ALA A 395 -2.63 40.88 12.06
C ALA A 395 -3.56 39.64 12.24
N PRO A 396 -4.87 39.67 11.90
CA PRO A 396 -5.75 38.50 12.07
C PRO A 396 -5.36 37.27 11.23
N VAL A 397 -4.82 37.47 10.03
CA VAL A 397 -4.34 36.39 9.15
C VAL A 397 -3.12 35.71 9.76
N ARG A 398 -2.23 36.50 10.40
CA ARG A 398 -1.07 35.98 11.12
C ARG A 398 -1.46 35.19 12.38
N TRP A 399 -2.49 35.64 13.11
CA TRP A 399 -3.01 34.91 14.27
C TRP A 399 -3.64 33.58 13.87
N ALA A 400 -4.45 33.55 12.80
CA ALA A 400 -5.00 32.32 12.26
C ALA A 400 -3.90 31.35 11.79
N ALA A 401 -2.87 31.85 11.08
CA ALA A 401 -1.72 31.04 10.66
C ALA A 401 -0.98 30.40 11.83
N ARG A 402 -0.72 31.19 12.89
CA ARG A 402 -0.07 30.72 14.11
C ARG A 402 -0.92 29.72 14.88
N GLY A 403 -2.22 29.99 15.03
CA GLY A 403 -3.16 29.09 15.69
C GLY A 403 -3.26 27.74 14.97
N TYR A 404 -3.40 27.76 13.64
CA TYR A 404 -3.39 26.54 12.84
C TYR A 404 -2.04 25.79 12.94
N GLY A 405 -0.91 26.51 12.86
CA GLY A 405 0.42 25.93 13.05
C GLY A 405 0.59 25.27 14.41
N ALA A 406 0.11 25.90 15.48
CA ALA A 406 0.13 25.35 16.84
C ALA A 406 -0.76 24.12 16.97
N LEU A 407 -1.99 24.15 16.45
CA LEU A 407 -2.91 23.01 16.43
C LEU A 407 -2.31 21.83 15.66
N ARG A 408 -1.75 22.07 14.47
CA ARG A 408 -1.05 21.06 13.68
C ARG A 408 0.16 20.50 14.44
N GLY A 409 0.90 21.36 15.14
CA GLY A 409 2.00 20.96 16.02
C GLY A 409 1.54 20.02 17.12
N LEU A 410 0.44 20.35 17.79
CA LEU A 410 -0.17 19.52 18.83
C LEU A 410 -0.66 18.17 18.27
N VAL A 411 -1.35 18.17 17.13
CA VAL A 411 -1.80 16.92 16.46
C VAL A 411 -0.61 16.03 16.11
N ASN A 412 0.48 16.59 15.57
CA ASN A 412 1.69 15.83 15.26
C ASN A 412 2.38 15.31 16.53
N LEU A 413 2.35 16.06 17.63
CA LEU A 413 2.89 15.61 18.91
C LEU A 413 2.08 14.43 19.46
N VAL A 414 0.75 14.53 19.45
CA VAL A 414 -0.14 13.43 19.83
C VAL A 414 0.13 12.19 18.97
N LEU A 415 0.27 12.38 17.65
CA LEU A 415 0.64 11.30 16.73
C LEU A 415 1.96 10.63 17.14
N VAL A 416 3.00 11.40 17.47
CA VAL A 416 4.28 10.85 17.95
C VAL A 416 4.07 10.04 19.22
N LEU A 417 3.34 10.56 20.20
CA LEU A 417 3.08 9.86 21.47
C LEU A 417 2.34 8.53 21.24
N VAL A 418 1.33 8.53 20.37
CA VAL A 418 0.59 7.31 19.98
C VAL A 418 1.53 6.31 19.32
N MET A 419 2.35 6.73 18.35
CA MET A 419 3.26 5.82 17.65
C MET A 419 4.37 5.27 18.56
N VAL A 420 4.86 6.07 19.51
CA VAL A 420 5.81 5.61 20.53
C VAL A 420 5.17 4.55 21.41
N TYR A 421 3.95 4.79 21.91
CA TYR A 421 3.21 3.80 22.70
C TYR A 421 3.01 2.49 21.92
N LYS A 422 2.58 2.58 20.66
CA LYS A 422 2.34 1.42 19.79
C LYS A 422 3.61 0.70 19.34
N SER A 423 4.79 1.31 19.51
CA SER A 423 6.06 0.66 19.17
C SER A 423 6.46 -0.43 20.18
N LYS A 424 5.79 -0.53 21.33
CA LYS A 424 6.09 -1.51 22.38
C LYS A 424 6.14 -2.95 21.87
N ASP A 425 5.05 -3.43 21.28
CA ASP A 425 4.94 -4.84 20.87
C ASP A 425 5.82 -5.17 19.65
N PRO A 426 5.91 -4.32 18.61
CA PRO A 426 6.88 -4.51 17.53
C PRO A 426 8.33 -4.55 17.99
N ILE A 427 8.73 -3.71 18.97
CA ILE A 427 10.09 -3.75 19.52
C ILE A 427 10.34 -5.06 20.27
N LYS A 428 9.36 -5.53 21.05
CA LYS A 428 9.48 -6.83 21.74
C LYS A 428 9.66 -7.98 20.76
N GLU A 429 8.91 -7.98 19.66
CA GLU A 429 9.03 -8.97 18.59
C GLU A 429 10.38 -8.87 17.87
N LEU A 430 10.84 -7.64 17.59
CA LEU A 430 12.10 -7.38 16.90
C LEU A 430 13.32 -7.98 17.63
N PHE A 431 13.32 -7.90 18.96
CA PHE A 431 14.37 -8.47 19.81
C PHE A 431 13.98 -9.83 20.40
N GLY A 432 12.90 -10.44 19.89
CA GLY A 432 12.48 -11.78 20.22
C GLY A 432 13.42 -12.84 19.63
N PRO A 433 13.30 -14.11 20.06
CA PRO A 433 14.16 -15.19 19.57
C PRO A 433 13.91 -15.55 18.11
N ALA A 434 12.72 -15.30 17.56
CA ALA A 434 12.38 -15.60 16.18
C ALA A 434 11.46 -14.49 15.62
N PRO A 435 12.01 -13.30 15.33
CA PRO A 435 11.22 -12.15 14.88
C PRO A 435 10.43 -12.47 13.62
N TRP A 436 9.12 -12.23 13.66
CA TRP A 436 8.21 -12.50 12.55
C TRP A 436 7.42 -11.26 12.13
N ILE A 437 6.76 -11.38 10.99
CA ILE A 437 5.83 -10.36 10.49
C ILE A 437 4.51 -10.43 11.28
N ASN A 438 4.11 -9.33 11.91
CA ASN A 438 2.92 -9.28 12.75
C ASN A 438 2.27 -7.89 12.78
N SER A 439 0.95 -7.88 12.95
CA SER A 439 0.11 -6.69 13.10
C SER A 439 -0.54 -6.71 14.49
N TYR A 440 -0.40 -5.62 15.24
CA TYR A 440 -0.87 -5.53 16.63
C TYR A 440 -2.21 -4.81 16.79
N ASP A 441 -2.78 -4.32 15.70
CA ASP A 441 -4.09 -3.67 15.70
C ASP A 441 -4.85 -3.92 14.38
N GLN A 442 -5.99 -3.23 14.21
CA GLN A 442 -6.87 -3.35 13.05
C GLN A 442 -6.65 -2.26 11.99
N TRP A 443 -5.76 -1.31 12.28
CA TRP A 443 -5.38 -0.15 11.47
C TRP A 443 -4.01 -0.34 10.79
N PHE A 444 -3.30 -1.41 11.16
CA PHE A 444 -1.95 -1.77 10.77
C PHE A 444 -0.94 -0.66 11.08
N LEU A 445 -1.03 -0.06 12.27
CA LEU A 445 -0.13 1.01 12.70
C LEU A 445 0.94 0.45 13.62
N MET A 446 2.22 0.65 13.26
CA MET A 446 3.38 0.06 13.94
C MET A 446 3.35 -1.47 13.88
N ASN A 447 3.69 -2.02 12.71
CA ASN A 447 3.81 -3.47 12.52
C ASN A 447 5.26 -3.96 12.78
N SER A 448 5.43 -5.26 13.10
CA SER A 448 6.73 -5.92 13.00
C SER A 448 6.91 -6.48 11.59
N GLN A 449 8.11 -6.39 11.03
CA GLN A 449 8.40 -6.72 9.64
C GLN A 449 9.54 -7.74 9.53
N GLY A 450 9.43 -8.84 10.28
CA GLY A 450 10.37 -9.97 10.16
C GLY A 450 10.08 -10.78 8.89
N VAL A 451 10.85 -10.56 7.83
CA VAL A 451 10.65 -11.20 6.52
C VAL A 451 11.94 -11.83 5.96
N PHE A 452 11.75 -12.92 5.22
CA PHE A 452 12.83 -13.68 4.58
C PHE A 452 13.89 -14.25 5.54
N GLY A 453 13.52 -14.48 6.81
CA GLY A 453 14.33 -15.29 7.72
C GLY A 453 14.44 -16.75 7.24
N PHE A 454 13.38 -17.25 6.60
CA PHE A 454 13.34 -18.55 5.94
C PHE A 454 13.53 -18.39 4.42
N ILE A 455 14.46 -19.16 3.86
CA ILE A 455 14.79 -19.24 2.44
C ILE A 455 14.71 -20.70 1.99
N ASN A 456 13.84 -20.95 1.00
CA ASN A 456 13.69 -22.24 0.35
C ASN A 456 14.94 -22.62 -0.45
N GLN A 457 15.31 -23.89 -0.42
CA GLN A 457 16.40 -24.51 -1.19
C GLN A 457 15.91 -25.17 -2.49
N HIS A 458 14.64 -25.55 -2.55
CA HIS A 458 13.99 -26.20 -3.67
C HIS A 458 12.70 -25.46 -4.08
N ARG A 459 12.47 -25.34 -5.40
CA ARG A 459 11.23 -24.76 -5.93
C ARG A 459 10.25 -25.85 -6.35
N VAL A 460 9.46 -26.35 -5.41
CA VAL A 460 8.31 -27.20 -5.75
C VAL A 460 7.19 -26.33 -6.32
N GLN A 461 6.59 -26.76 -7.43
CA GLN A 461 5.58 -26.02 -8.17
C GLN A 461 4.49 -26.96 -8.64
N VAL A 462 3.26 -26.45 -8.71
CA VAL A 462 2.16 -27.13 -9.41
C VAL A 462 2.34 -27.00 -10.93
N VAL A 463 2.03 -28.06 -11.65
CA VAL A 463 2.04 -28.13 -13.12
C VAL A 463 0.63 -28.44 -13.58
N LEU A 464 0.01 -27.47 -14.24
CA LEU A 464 -1.34 -27.61 -14.77
C LEU A 464 -1.28 -27.89 -16.27
N LYS A 465 -2.15 -28.78 -16.75
CA LYS A 465 -2.33 -29.03 -18.19
C LYS A 465 -3.81 -29.15 -18.51
N TYR A 466 -4.19 -28.86 -19.74
CA TYR A 466 -5.56 -28.99 -20.21
C TYR A 466 -5.63 -29.78 -21.52
N THR A 467 -6.77 -30.42 -21.77
CA THR A 467 -7.06 -31.09 -23.05
C THR A 467 -8.49 -30.80 -23.49
N HIS A 468 -8.72 -30.90 -24.80
CA HIS A 468 -10.06 -30.86 -25.40
C HIS A 468 -10.45 -32.21 -26.02
N ASP A 469 -9.60 -33.23 -25.86
CA ASP A 469 -9.87 -34.53 -26.44
C ASP A 469 -11.01 -35.20 -25.70
N ALA A 470 -11.88 -35.89 -26.44
CA ALA A 470 -13.09 -36.51 -25.90
C ALA A 470 -12.81 -37.61 -24.87
N SER A 471 -11.64 -38.23 -24.93
CA SER A 471 -11.20 -39.27 -23.99
C SER A 471 -9.86 -38.90 -23.34
N PRO A 472 -9.87 -38.05 -22.28
CA PRO A 472 -8.65 -37.57 -21.62
C PRO A 472 -7.75 -38.69 -21.06
N GLY A 473 -8.31 -39.86 -20.75
CA GLY A 473 -7.58 -41.03 -20.28
C GLY A 473 -6.92 -41.88 -21.38
N SER A 474 -7.15 -41.56 -22.65
CA SER A 474 -6.50 -42.28 -23.76
C SER A 474 -5.00 -41.95 -23.80
N PRO A 475 -4.11 -42.93 -24.08
CA PRO A 475 -2.69 -42.66 -24.32
C PRO A 475 -2.42 -41.68 -25.47
N SER A 476 -3.39 -41.51 -26.39
CA SER A 476 -3.31 -40.58 -27.51
C SER A 476 -3.74 -39.15 -27.16
N ALA A 477 -4.22 -38.90 -25.94
CA ALA A 477 -4.76 -37.60 -25.56
C ALA A 477 -3.64 -36.54 -25.50
N VAL A 478 -3.86 -35.43 -26.19
CA VAL A 478 -2.90 -34.32 -26.25
C VAL A 478 -3.17 -33.35 -25.11
N TRP A 479 -2.22 -33.26 -24.19
CA TRP A 479 -2.24 -32.34 -23.06
C TRP A 479 -1.38 -31.11 -23.33
N LYS A 480 -1.97 -29.92 -23.23
CA LYS A 480 -1.29 -28.63 -23.39
C LYS A 480 -1.02 -27.98 -22.03
N PRO A 481 0.09 -27.23 -21.85
CA PRO A 481 0.36 -26.51 -20.61
C PRO A 481 -0.71 -25.46 -20.29
N LEU A 482 -1.19 -25.43 -19.05
CA LEU A 482 -2.03 -24.38 -18.51
C LEU A 482 -1.19 -23.49 -17.59
N ASP A 483 -0.26 -22.73 -18.19
CA ASP A 483 0.72 -21.94 -17.44
C ASP A 483 0.08 -20.71 -16.77
N PHE A 484 0.62 -20.33 -15.61
CA PHE A 484 0.28 -19.05 -14.95
C PHE A 484 0.91 -17.85 -15.69
N LYS A 485 0.53 -16.62 -15.31
CA LYS A 485 0.99 -15.40 -16.02
C LYS A 485 2.46 -15.10 -15.86
N CYS A 486 3.10 -15.51 -14.78
CA CYS A 486 4.50 -15.22 -14.49
C CYS A 486 5.20 -16.33 -13.70
N LEU A 487 4.44 -17.16 -12.99
CA LEU A 487 4.98 -18.31 -12.28
C LEU A 487 5.64 -19.29 -13.27
N PRO A 488 6.78 -19.91 -12.91
CA PRO A 488 7.43 -20.90 -13.75
C PRO A 488 6.49 -22.05 -14.13
N GLY A 489 6.56 -22.43 -15.41
CA GLY A 489 5.72 -23.44 -16.03
C GLY A 489 6.51 -24.13 -17.15
N SER A 490 6.12 -23.94 -18.41
CA SER A 490 6.86 -24.53 -19.55
C SER A 490 8.39 -24.28 -19.50
N PRO A 491 9.26 -25.31 -19.67
CA PRO A 491 10.70 -25.18 -19.51
C PRO A 491 11.41 -24.15 -20.42
N GLU A 492 10.86 -23.96 -21.62
CA GLU A 492 11.33 -23.01 -22.63
C GLU A 492 10.93 -21.56 -22.30
N ARG A 493 10.00 -21.38 -21.37
CA ARG A 493 9.43 -20.07 -21.06
C ARG A 493 10.41 -19.22 -20.27
N ARG A 494 10.79 -18.08 -20.84
CA ARG A 494 11.57 -17.05 -20.17
C ARG A 494 10.81 -16.50 -18.95
N PRO A 495 11.45 -16.31 -17.78
CA PRO A 495 10.83 -15.63 -16.64
C PRO A 495 10.34 -14.22 -17.01
N CYS A 496 9.25 -13.75 -16.41
CA CYS A 496 8.64 -12.46 -16.76
C CYS A 496 9.30 -11.28 -16.03
N PHE A 497 9.13 -10.06 -16.53
CA PHE A 497 9.38 -8.82 -15.78
C PHE A 497 8.03 -8.12 -15.55
N MET A 498 7.62 -7.93 -14.29
CA MET A 498 6.31 -7.38 -13.94
C MET A 498 6.32 -6.33 -12.82
N SER A 499 7.35 -6.26 -11.98
CA SER A 499 7.39 -5.28 -10.88
C SER A 499 7.22 -3.84 -11.41
N PRO A 500 6.41 -2.99 -10.75
CA PRO A 500 5.82 -3.15 -9.42
C PRO A 500 4.45 -3.86 -9.37
N TYR A 501 3.92 -4.36 -10.49
CA TYR A 501 2.63 -5.04 -10.50
C TYR A 501 2.69 -6.41 -9.79
N HIS A 502 1.53 -6.91 -9.36
CA HIS A 502 1.42 -8.13 -8.56
C HIS A 502 0.33 -9.06 -9.11
N TYR A 503 0.71 -10.17 -9.75
CA TYR A 503 -0.21 -11.27 -10.02
C TYR A 503 -0.44 -12.07 -8.73
N ARG A 504 -1.56 -11.79 -8.05
CA ARG A 504 -1.85 -12.36 -6.72
C ARG A 504 -2.07 -13.88 -6.79
N LEU A 505 -2.65 -14.40 -7.89
CA LEU A 505 -2.79 -15.85 -8.07
C LEU A 505 -1.43 -16.54 -8.11
N ASP A 506 -0.52 -16.08 -8.97
CA ASP A 506 0.83 -16.63 -9.11
C ASP A 506 1.58 -16.61 -7.77
N TRP A 507 1.48 -15.50 -7.05
CA TRP A 507 2.20 -15.31 -5.80
C TRP A 507 1.63 -16.14 -4.66
N GLU A 508 0.30 -16.19 -4.48
CA GLU A 508 -0.33 -17.05 -3.49
C GLU A 508 -0.06 -18.53 -3.80
N THR A 509 -0.02 -18.89 -5.08
CA THR A 509 0.40 -20.24 -5.52
C THR A 509 1.85 -20.51 -5.11
N TRP A 510 2.77 -19.57 -5.29
CA TRP A 510 4.14 -19.72 -4.79
C TRP A 510 4.19 -19.92 -3.26
N ILE A 511 3.45 -19.14 -2.47
CA ILE A 511 3.41 -19.30 -1.01
C ILE A 511 2.91 -20.70 -0.63
N ARG A 512 1.79 -21.11 -1.21
CA ARG A 512 1.08 -22.33 -0.81
C ARG A 512 1.68 -23.61 -1.36
N VAL A 513 2.53 -23.50 -2.39
CA VAL A 513 3.23 -24.64 -2.98
C VAL A 513 4.72 -24.59 -2.66
N THR A 514 5.46 -23.62 -3.21
CA THR A 514 6.91 -23.55 -3.01
C THR A 514 7.27 -23.29 -1.56
N ALA A 515 6.72 -22.24 -0.95
CA ALA A 515 7.12 -21.86 0.41
C ALA A 515 6.63 -22.87 1.47
N SER A 516 5.51 -23.55 1.22
CA SER A 516 4.86 -24.44 2.20
C SER A 516 5.15 -25.93 2.02
N LEU A 517 5.37 -26.43 0.79
CA LEU A 517 5.47 -27.87 0.50
C LEU A 517 6.90 -28.36 0.24
N GLU A 518 7.92 -27.50 0.35
CA GLU A 518 9.31 -27.90 0.15
C GLU A 518 9.74 -29.05 1.07
N SER A 519 9.24 -29.10 2.30
CA SER A 519 9.59 -30.16 3.27
C SER A 519 9.21 -31.54 2.75
N LEU A 520 8.10 -31.67 2.02
CA LEU A 520 7.68 -32.92 1.36
C LEU A 520 8.69 -33.35 0.30
N TRP A 521 9.28 -32.39 -0.41
CA TRP A 521 10.31 -32.68 -1.42
C TRP A 521 11.61 -33.13 -0.76
N ALA A 522 12.05 -32.43 0.28
CA ALA A 522 13.24 -32.80 1.05
C ALA A 522 13.11 -34.21 1.65
N GLN A 523 11.91 -34.58 2.10
CA GLN A 523 11.60 -35.90 2.67
C GLN A 523 11.34 -36.99 1.63
N LYS A 524 11.36 -36.66 0.33
CA LYS A 524 10.99 -37.57 -0.77
C LYS A 524 9.59 -38.20 -0.56
N ALA A 525 8.66 -37.40 -0.06
CA ALA A 525 7.28 -37.83 0.19
C ALA A 525 6.62 -38.32 -1.12
N PRO A 526 5.70 -39.29 -1.04
CA PRO A 526 5.00 -39.80 -2.21
C PRO A 526 4.09 -38.73 -2.84
N PRO A 527 3.78 -38.80 -4.15
CA PRO A 527 2.97 -37.81 -4.84
C PRO A 527 1.60 -37.53 -4.21
N GLU A 528 0.99 -38.54 -3.59
CA GLU A 528 -0.30 -38.45 -2.91
C GLU A 528 -0.28 -37.40 -1.81
N SER A 529 0.84 -37.25 -1.09
CA SER A 529 1.00 -36.25 -0.03
C SER A 529 0.88 -34.83 -0.57
N TYR A 530 1.34 -34.55 -1.79
CA TYR A 530 1.21 -33.21 -2.38
C TYR A 530 -0.24 -32.89 -2.74
N HIS A 531 -0.96 -33.88 -3.28
CA HIS A 531 -2.37 -33.73 -3.61
C HIS A 531 -3.26 -33.57 -2.37
N GLN A 532 -2.90 -34.19 -1.24
CA GLN A 532 -3.59 -33.98 0.04
C GLN A 532 -3.44 -32.55 0.57
N HIS A 533 -2.36 -31.86 0.18
CA HIS A 533 -2.08 -30.48 0.57
C HIS A 533 -2.37 -29.49 -0.58
N LEU A 534 -3.10 -29.92 -1.62
CA LEU A 534 -3.44 -29.05 -2.75
C LEU A 534 -4.34 -27.90 -2.26
N PRO A 535 -3.93 -26.63 -2.44
CA PRO A 535 -4.72 -25.49 -1.97
C PRO A 535 -6.12 -25.42 -2.57
N ASP A 536 -7.13 -25.15 -1.74
CA ASP A 536 -8.55 -25.12 -2.14
C ASP A 536 -8.82 -24.16 -3.30
N PHE A 537 -8.14 -23.01 -3.34
CA PHE A 537 -8.32 -22.03 -4.42
C PHE A 537 -7.85 -22.56 -5.79
N LEU A 538 -6.86 -23.47 -5.83
CA LEU A 538 -6.44 -24.12 -7.09
C LEU A 538 -7.49 -25.14 -7.55
N GLN A 539 -8.13 -25.84 -6.61
CA GLN A 539 -9.26 -26.73 -6.93
C GLN A 539 -10.43 -25.91 -7.48
N ALA A 540 -10.81 -24.83 -6.80
CA ALA A 540 -11.85 -23.91 -7.26
C ALA A 540 -11.53 -23.31 -8.64
N LEU A 541 -10.26 -22.97 -8.89
CA LEU A 541 -9.79 -22.48 -10.18
C LEU A 541 -10.02 -23.49 -11.30
N VAL A 542 -9.62 -24.75 -11.08
CA VAL A 542 -9.79 -25.83 -12.08
C VAL A 542 -11.27 -26.09 -12.35
N VAL A 543 -12.08 -26.17 -11.30
CA VAL A 543 -13.53 -26.37 -11.43
C VAL A 543 -14.18 -25.24 -12.23
N LYS A 544 -13.84 -23.98 -11.94
CA LYS A 544 -14.36 -22.82 -12.66
C LYS A 544 -13.93 -22.80 -14.13
N ILE A 545 -12.68 -23.17 -14.43
CA ILE A 545 -12.20 -23.26 -15.81
C ILE A 545 -12.96 -24.34 -16.59
N LEU A 546 -13.18 -25.52 -16.00
CA LEU A 546 -13.94 -26.61 -16.63
C LEU A 546 -15.40 -26.24 -16.89
N ASN A 547 -15.96 -25.33 -16.08
CA ASN A 547 -17.32 -24.80 -16.25
C ASN A 547 -17.37 -23.53 -17.12
N GLY A 548 -16.24 -23.09 -17.68
CA GLY A 548 -16.19 -21.96 -18.60
C GLY A 548 -16.20 -20.58 -17.94
N ASP A 549 -15.76 -20.42 -16.70
CA ASP A 549 -15.67 -19.09 -16.06
C ASP A 549 -14.55 -18.26 -16.70
N ASP A 550 -14.92 -17.11 -17.30
CA ASP A 550 -13.99 -16.23 -18.02
C ASP A 550 -13.07 -15.45 -17.07
N ASP A 551 -13.58 -15.08 -15.89
CA ASP A 551 -12.81 -14.30 -14.89
C ASP A 551 -11.71 -15.19 -14.28
N ALA A 552 -12.02 -16.45 -13.96
CA ALA A 552 -11.06 -17.43 -13.44
C ALA A 552 -10.03 -17.84 -14.51
N ALA A 553 -10.46 -18.17 -15.73
CA ALA A 553 -9.55 -18.45 -16.83
C ALA A 553 -8.64 -17.25 -17.18
N GLY A 554 -9.16 -16.03 -17.05
CA GLY A 554 -8.41 -14.80 -17.26
C GLY A 554 -7.27 -14.58 -16.26
N LEU A 555 -7.20 -15.34 -15.17
CA LEU A 555 -6.04 -15.34 -14.25
C LEU A 555 -4.85 -16.12 -14.82
N MET A 556 -5.07 -17.05 -15.75
CA MET A 556 -4.02 -17.87 -16.36
C MET A 556 -3.27 -17.11 -17.46
N GLY A 557 -2.10 -17.63 -17.85
CA GLY A 557 -1.26 -17.09 -18.92
C GLY A 557 -1.69 -17.51 -20.33
N VAL A 558 -2.63 -18.47 -20.44
CA VAL A 558 -3.14 -18.97 -21.72
C VAL A 558 -4.24 -18.03 -22.24
N PRO A 559 -4.19 -17.60 -23.52
CA PRO A 559 -5.24 -16.76 -24.10
C PRO A 559 -6.61 -17.44 -24.03
N LEU A 560 -7.64 -16.70 -23.61
CA LEU A 560 -9.01 -17.22 -23.49
C LEU A 560 -9.55 -17.90 -24.77
N PRO A 561 -9.31 -17.38 -26.00
CA PRO A 561 -9.75 -18.06 -27.24
C PRO A 561 -9.04 -19.40 -27.52
N GLU A 562 -7.84 -19.60 -26.96
CA GLU A 562 -7.13 -20.87 -27.07
C GLU A 562 -7.65 -21.89 -26.05
N LEU A 563 -7.89 -21.44 -24.82
CA LEU A 563 -8.41 -22.26 -23.73
C LEU A 563 -9.89 -22.62 -23.91
N TYR A 564 -10.71 -21.70 -24.42
CA TYR A 564 -12.15 -21.92 -24.70
C TYR A 564 -12.40 -21.94 -26.21
N ARG A 565 -12.17 -23.10 -26.84
CA ARG A 565 -12.30 -23.28 -28.29
C ARG A 565 -13.76 -23.12 -28.70
N GLN A 566 -14.04 -22.11 -29.52
CA GLN A 566 -15.42 -21.77 -29.91
C GLN A 566 -16.35 -21.52 -28.71
N GLY A 567 -15.80 -21.08 -27.57
CA GLY A 567 -16.55 -20.85 -26.34
C GLY A 567 -16.71 -22.08 -25.44
N GLU A 568 -16.30 -23.27 -25.90
CA GLU A 568 -16.36 -24.50 -25.13
C GLU A 568 -15.14 -24.66 -24.21
N PRO A 569 -15.33 -24.94 -22.91
CA PRO A 569 -14.24 -25.20 -21.98
C PRO A 569 -13.48 -26.50 -22.31
N PRO A 570 -12.27 -26.69 -21.75
CA PRO A 570 -11.54 -27.95 -21.89
C PRO A 570 -12.33 -29.14 -21.33
N THR A 571 -12.11 -30.33 -21.91
CA THR A 571 -12.76 -31.58 -21.47
C THR A 571 -12.17 -32.07 -20.15
N ALA A 572 -10.89 -31.81 -19.91
CA ALA A 572 -10.24 -32.07 -18.63
C ALA A 572 -9.06 -31.14 -18.36
N VAL A 573 -8.76 -30.98 -17.08
CA VAL A 573 -7.56 -30.30 -16.58
C VAL A 573 -6.84 -31.25 -15.62
N SER A 574 -5.52 -31.37 -15.77
CA SER A 574 -4.69 -32.20 -14.90
C SER A 574 -3.83 -31.35 -13.99
N ILE A 575 -3.64 -31.83 -12.76
CA ILE A 575 -2.76 -31.26 -11.75
C ILE A 575 -1.64 -32.25 -11.49
N ASP A 576 -0.41 -31.76 -11.52
CA ASP A 576 0.81 -32.49 -11.19
C ASP A 576 1.77 -31.57 -10.42
N PHE A 577 2.90 -32.09 -9.93
CA PHE A 577 3.92 -31.33 -9.22
C PHE A 577 5.31 -31.63 -9.77
N ALA A 578 6.14 -30.59 -9.85
CA ALA A 578 7.53 -30.72 -10.24
C ALA A 578 8.42 -29.75 -9.46
N SER A 579 9.67 -30.14 -9.27
CA SER A 579 10.73 -29.28 -8.77
C SER A 579 11.42 -28.56 -9.93
N TYR A 580 11.54 -27.24 -9.81
CA TYR A 580 12.10 -26.36 -10.82
C TYR A 580 13.45 -25.83 -10.38
N THR A 581 14.41 -25.82 -11.31
CA THR A 581 15.73 -25.20 -11.14
C THR A 581 16.09 -24.46 -12.42
N PHE A 582 16.99 -23.48 -12.35
CA PHE A 582 17.52 -22.90 -13.56
C PHE A 582 18.40 -23.91 -14.32
N THR A 583 18.38 -23.81 -15.64
CA THR A 583 19.30 -24.54 -16.52
C THR A 583 20.71 -23.98 -16.42
N SER A 584 21.72 -24.73 -16.87
CA SER A 584 23.11 -24.25 -16.86
C SER A 584 23.34 -23.17 -17.91
N ALA A 585 24.28 -22.27 -17.62
CA ALA A 585 24.70 -21.21 -18.53
C ALA A 585 25.26 -21.68 -19.89
N LYS A 586 25.75 -22.92 -19.98
CA LYS A 586 26.30 -23.49 -21.23
C LYS A 586 25.21 -24.24 -22.01
N ASN A 587 24.95 -23.83 -23.25
CA ASN A 587 24.16 -24.56 -24.26
C ASN A 587 22.74 -25.01 -23.86
N SER A 588 21.97 -24.15 -23.17
CA SER A 588 20.55 -24.42 -22.92
C SER A 588 19.66 -23.51 -23.77
N THR A 589 18.81 -24.09 -24.61
CA THR A 589 17.67 -23.39 -25.25
C THR A 589 16.50 -23.16 -24.28
N ARG A 590 16.57 -23.75 -23.07
CA ARG A 590 15.57 -23.70 -22.00
C ARG A 590 16.03 -22.82 -20.84
N TRP A 591 15.07 -22.21 -20.15
CA TRP A 591 15.33 -21.43 -18.93
C TRP A 591 15.22 -22.27 -17.67
N TRP A 592 14.37 -23.29 -17.69
CA TRP A 592 14.07 -24.13 -16.54
C TRP A 592 14.37 -25.60 -16.78
N ARG A 593 14.78 -26.28 -15.72
CA ARG A 593 14.82 -27.73 -15.60
C ARG A 593 13.73 -28.15 -14.61
N ALA A 594 12.71 -28.82 -15.11
CA ALA A 594 11.61 -29.37 -14.32
C ALA A 594 11.85 -30.87 -14.04
N ARG A 595 11.80 -31.28 -12.78
CA ARG A 595 11.87 -32.68 -12.34
C ARG A 595 10.55 -33.07 -11.68
N PRO A 596 9.77 -33.99 -12.26
CA PRO A 596 8.52 -34.46 -11.66
C PRO A 596 8.74 -35.04 -10.26
N VAL A 597 7.76 -34.88 -9.37
CA VAL A 597 7.79 -35.43 -8.00
C VAL A 597 7.72 -36.97 -7.98
N GLY A 598 7.08 -37.59 -8.96
CA GLY A 598 7.04 -39.05 -9.08
C GLY A 598 6.65 -39.53 -10.48
N LYS A 599 6.69 -40.84 -10.70
CA LYS A 599 6.07 -41.47 -11.87
C LYS A 599 4.57 -41.62 -11.58
N ALA A 600 3.70 -41.17 -12.49
CA ALA A 600 2.24 -41.21 -12.35
C ALA A 600 1.63 -40.32 -11.24
N SER A 601 2.22 -39.15 -10.97
CA SER A 601 1.67 -38.15 -10.04
C SER A 601 0.51 -37.32 -10.61
N LEU A 602 0.14 -37.53 -11.86
CA LEU A 602 -0.90 -36.78 -12.57
C LEU A 602 -2.30 -37.15 -12.06
N ARG A 603 -3.08 -36.15 -11.65
CA ARG A 603 -4.53 -36.29 -11.40
C ARG A 603 -5.32 -35.45 -12.39
N ALA A 604 -6.20 -36.08 -13.15
CA ALA A 604 -7.06 -35.41 -14.12
C ALA A 604 -8.47 -35.18 -13.55
N TYR A 605 -9.00 -33.98 -13.76
CA TYR A 605 -10.35 -33.56 -13.40
C TYR A 605 -11.14 -33.39 -14.70
N GLY A 606 -12.17 -34.21 -14.88
CA GLY A 606 -13.01 -34.18 -16.07
C GLY A 606 -14.16 -33.18 -15.93
N ARG A 607 -14.53 -32.53 -17.03
CA ARG A 607 -15.66 -31.58 -17.08
C ARG A 607 -16.96 -32.22 -16.58
N GLU A 608 -17.22 -33.47 -16.94
CA GLU A 608 -18.44 -34.20 -16.55
C GLU A 608 -18.51 -34.52 -15.06
N SER A 609 -17.35 -34.55 -14.37
CA SER A 609 -17.29 -34.85 -12.94
C SER A 609 -17.60 -33.66 -12.04
N VAL A 610 -17.62 -32.43 -12.59
CA VAL A 610 -17.84 -31.22 -11.80
C VAL A 610 -18.71 -30.22 -12.56
N VAL A 611 -20.01 -30.19 -12.23
CA VAL A 611 -20.98 -29.26 -12.82
C VAL A 611 -21.31 -28.15 -11.82
N MET A 612 -21.14 -26.90 -12.25
CA MET A 612 -21.55 -25.72 -11.49
C MET A 612 -22.88 -25.17 -12.01
N PRO A 613 -23.73 -24.60 -11.15
CA PRO A 613 -24.91 -23.85 -11.57
C PRO A 613 -24.51 -22.67 -12.48
N SER A 614 -25.29 -22.41 -13.54
CA SER A 614 -25.00 -21.33 -14.49
C SER A 614 -24.89 -19.94 -13.85
N GLY A 615 -25.54 -19.71 -12.70
CA GLY A 615 -25.46 -18.46 -11.94
C GLY A 615 -24.14 -18.23 -11.19
N GLU A 616 -23.31 -19.27 -11.05
CA GLU A 616 -22.02 -19.20 -10.34
C GLU A 616 -20.81 -19.08 -11.29
N VAL A 617 -21.05 -19.19 -12.60
CA VAL A 617 -20.06 -19.08 -13.67
C VAL A 617 -20.07 -17.66 -14.23
N ARG A 618 -18.92 -16.97 -14.20
CA ARG A 618 -18.82 -15.63 -14.75
C ARG A 618 -18.51 -15.62 -16.24
N LYS A 619 -19.34 -14.93 -17.01
CA LYS A 619 -19.06 -14.58 -18.41
C LYS A 619 -18.83 -13.07 -18.50
N SER A 620 -17.60 -12.67 -18.77
CA SER A 620 -17.19 -11.27 -18.74
C SER A 620 -16.99 -10.73 -20.15
N PRO A 621 -17.56 -9.56 -20.49
CA PRO A 621 -17.33 -8.94 -21.79
C PRO A 621 -15.85 -8.67 -22.03
N ARG A 622 -15.37 -9.02 -23.23
CA ARG A 622 -14.01 -8.71 -23.66
C ARG A 622 -13.78 -7.19 -23.58
N GLY A 623 -12.70 -6.78 -22.92
CA GLY A 623 -12.33 -5.36 -22.81
C GLY A 623 -13.07 -4.56 -21.74
N ARG A 624 -13.85 -5.20 -20.86
CA ARG A 624 -14.51 -4.52 -19.72
C ARG A 624 -13.54 -3.66 -18.89
N HIS A 625 -12.36 -4.19 -18.53
CA HIS A 625 -11.37 -3.41 -17.78
C HIS A 625 -10.90 -2.17 -18.54
N TRP A 626 -10.86 -2.19 -19.88
CA TRP A 626 -10.53 -1.01 -20.67
C TRP A 626 -11.62 0.05 -20.58
N LEU A 627 -12.89 -0.34 -20.64
CA LEU A 627 -14.02 0.60 -20.47
C LEU A 627 -14.00 1.26 -19.08
N LEU A 628 -13.70 0.49 -18.04
CA LEU A 628 -13.59 1.01 -16.68
C LEU A 628 -12.35 1.89 -16.51
N ALA A 629 -11.21 1.51 -17.09
CA ALA A 629 -10.01 2.32 -17.11
C ALA A 629 -10.22 3.66 -17.84
N LEU A 630 -10.90 3.65 -18.98
CA LEU A 630 -11.24 4.86 -19.72
C LEU A 630 -12.19 5.75 -18.91
N SER A 631 -13.15 5.17 -18.21
CA SER A 631 -14.03 5.90 -17.28
C SER A 631 -13.24 6.55 -16.13
N ALA A 632 -12.31 5.81 -15.54
CA ALA A 632 -11.40 6.31 -14.50
C ALA A 632 -10.58 7.50 -15.04
N VAL A 633 -9.95 7.37 -16.21
CA VAL A 633 -9.20 8.46 -16.85
C VAL A 633 -10.10 9.65 -17.21
N GLY A 634 -11.32 9.41 -17.67
CA GLY A 634 -12.31 10.45 -17.94
C GLY A 634 -12.66 11.26 -16.69
N SER A 635 -12.86 10.58 -15.56
CA SER A 635 -13.12 11.22 -14.27
C SER A 635 -11.94 12.07 -13.78
N LEU A 636 -10.69 11.65 -14.05
CA LEU A 636 -9.50 12.45 -13.77
C LEU A 636 -9.53 13.77 -14.53
N ARG A 637 -9.84 13.73 -15.84
CA ARG A 637 -9.97 14.92 -16.69
C ARG A 637 -11.09 15.84 -16.21
N LEU A 638 -12.21 15.28 -15.77
CA LEU A 638 -13.32 16.06 -15.22
C LEU A 638 -12.98 16.70 -13.88
N LEU A 639 -12.19 16.05 -13.01
CA LEU A 639 -11.67 16.66 -11.78
C LEU A 639 -10.64 17.75 -12.07
N GLU A 640 -9.87 17.63 -13.15
CA GLU A 640 -8.95 18.68 -13.63
C GLU A 640 -9.69 19.88 -14.23
N LEU A 641 -10.70 19.64 -15.08
CA LEU A 641 -11.54 20.69 -15.68
C LEU A 641 -12.47 21.34 -14.65
N GLY A 642 -13.07 20.52 -13.80
CA GLY A 642 -13.84 20.90 -12.62
C GLY A 642 -12.99 21.47 -11.50
N SER A 643 -11.71 21.75 -11.73
CA SER A 643 -10.85 22.62 -10.94
C SER A 643 -11.17 22.69 -9.44
N CYS A 644 -11.15 21.56 -8.72
CA CYS A 644 -11.04 21.58 -7.27
C CYS A 644 -9.77 22.36 -6.86
N ALA A 645 -8.74 22.44 -7.71
CA ALA A 645 -7.61 23.34 -7.49
C ALA A 645 -7.99 24.84 -7.60
N HIS A 646 -8.80 25.27 -8.57
CA HIS A 646 -9.31 26.65 -8.60
C HIS A 646 -10.37 26.91 -7.54
N LEU A 647 -11.23 25.95 -7.22
CA LEU A 647 -12.25 26.07 -6.18
C LEU A 647 -11.65 26.02 -4.79
N CYS A 648 -10.62 25.22 -4.51
CA CYS A 648 -9.87 25.23 -3.25
C CYS A 648 -8.99 26.48 -3.15
N ALA A 649 -8.30 26.91 -4.21
CA ALA A 649 -7.57 28.19 -4.19
C ALA A 649 -8.53 29.39 -4.06
N ARG A 650 -9.69 29.36 -4.74
CA ARG A 650 -10.76 30.35 -4.56
C ARG A 650 -11.45 30.21 -3.22
N ALA A 651 -11.55 29.03 -2.62
CA ALA A 651 -12.10 28.83 -1.28
C ALA A 651 -11.13 29.34 -0.23
N GLU A 652 -9.81 29.18 -0.41
CA GLU A 652 -8.79 29.80 0.43
C GLU A 652 -8.87 31.34 0.31
N LEU A 653 -9.01 31.86 -0.92
CA LEU A 653 -9.23 33.29 -1.19
C LEU A 653 -10.59 33.79 -0.68
N ARG A 654 -11.65 32.99 -0.74
CA ARG A 654 -13.02 33.32 -0.29
C ARG A 654 -13.15 33.19 1.22
N LEU A 655 -12.52 32.20 1.86
CA LEU A 655 -12.39 32.12 3.31
C LEU A 655 -11.59 33.34 3.81
N CYS A 656 -10.50 33.69 3.12
CA CYS A 656 -9.77 34.94 3.35
C CYS A 656 -10.62 36.21 3.09
N ALA A 657 -11.55 36.19 2.13
CA ALA A 657 -12.42 37.33 1.83
C ALA A 657 -13.62 37.44 2.79
N SER A 658 -14.20 36.32 3.21
CA SER A 658 -15.28 36.24 4.20
C SER A 658 -14.77 36.64 5.58
N LEU A 659 -13.56 36.22 5.95
CA LEU A 659 -12.87 36.71 7.15
C LEU A 659 -12.51 38.20 7.07
N ARG A 660 -12.40 38.80 5.86
CA ARG A 660 -12.27 40.26 5.68
C ARG A 660 -13.62 40.98 5.77
N ARG A 661 -14.73 40.37 5.35
CA ARG A 661 -16.09 40.97 5.40
C ARG A 661 -16.70 40.93 6.80
N LEU A 662 -16.40 39.90 7.59
CA LEU A 662 -16.74 39.85 9.03
C LEU A 662 -15.98 40.88 9.89
N ALA A 663 -15.13 41.70 9.28
CA ALA A 663 -14.32 42.73 9.93
C ALA A 663 -14.50 44.13 9.31
N ALA A 664 -15.54 44.36 8.50
CA ALA A 664 -15.94 45.73 8.19
C ALA A 664 -16.54 46.34 9.47
N PRO A 665 -15.94 47.39 10.06
CA PRO A 665 -16.56 48.07 11.18
C PRO A 665 -17.89 48.66 10.70
N ALA A 666 -18.98 48.36 11.41
CA ALA A 666 -20.21 49.13 11.32
C ALA A 666 -19.90 50.54 11.85
N GLY A 667 -19.46 51.44 10.97
CA GLY A 667 -19.03 52.77 11.39
C GLY A 667 -18.11 53.45 10.39
N ALA A 668 -18.59 53.71 9.17
CA ALA A 668 -18.04 54.74 8.29
C ALA A 668 -19.05 55.12 7.19
N GLU A 669 -20.30 55.36 7.58
CA GLU A 669 -21.28 56.10 6.76
C GLU A 669 -21.66 57.38 7.51
N GLY A 670 -20.64 58.17 7.84
CA GLY A 670 -20.79 59.45 8.52
C GLY A 670 -19.71 60.39 8.01
N ALA A 671 -20.15 61.49 7.39
CA ALA A 671 -19.34 62.59 6.88
C ALA A 671 -18.61 62.37 5.54
N ARG A 672 -19.37 62.53 4.46
CA ARG A 672 -19.07 63.52 3.39
C ARG A 672 -20.24 63.58 2.41
N LEU A 673 -21.02 64.66 2.52
CA LEU A 673 -21.65 65.44 1.43
C LEU A 673 -22.86 66.20 2.00
N ARG A 674 -22.60 67.36 2.61
CA ARG A 674 -23.55 68.48 2.64
C ARG A 674 -22.94 69.61 1.81
N ARG A 675 -23.49 69.87 0.62
CA ARG A 675 -24.05 71.17 0.18
C ARG A 675 -24.23 71.21 -1.34
N ALA A 676 -25.51 71.34 -1.73
CA ALA A 676 -26.14 71.73 -2.99
C ALA A 676 -27.21 70.65 -3.26
N GLY A 677 -28.50 70.83 -3.00
CA GLY A 677 -29.35 71.98 -3.31
C GLY A 677 -30.47 71.43 -4.19
N ASP A 678 -31.68 71.41 -3.64
CA ASP A 678 -33.01 71.23 -4.26
C ASP A 678 -33.51 69.84 -4.70
N GLY A 679 -34.68 69.49 -4.13
CA GLY A 679 -35.78 68.89 -4.89
C GLY A 679 -36.18 67.45 -4.56
N GLY A 680 -37.10 67.28 -3.60
CA GLY A 680 -38.25 66.37 -3.76
C GLY A 680 -38.13 64.87 -3.44
N ALA A 681 -38.79 64.48 -2.34
CA ALA A 681 -39.60 63.27 -2.14
C ALA A 681 -38.99 61.84 -2.27
N VAL A 682 -39.03 61.15 -1.13
CA VAL A 682 -38.98 59.69 -0.85
C VAL A 682 -40.26 59.03 -1.46
N PRO A 683 -40.34 57.73 -1.90
CA PRO A 683 -39.97 56.57 -1.08
C PRO A 683 -39.53 55.22 -1.74
N ALA A 684 -39.13 54.32 -0.83
CA ALA A 684 -39.35 52.86 -0.79
C ALA A 684 -38.63 51.88 -1.76
N VAL A 685 -37.73 51.12 -1.15
CA VAL A 685 -37.51 49.66 -1.20
C VAL A 685 -38.43 48.84 -2.14
N LEU A 686 -37.85 48.13 -3.12
CA LEU A 686 -38.29 46.82 -3.65
C LEU A 686 -37.09 46.17 -4.37
N LEU A 687 -36.59 45.02 -3.92
CA LEU A 687 -37.05 43.66 -4.26
C LEU A 687 -36.72 43.23 -5.70
N TRP A 688 -36.01 42.11 -5.75
CA TRP A 688 -35.77 41.17 -6.85
C TRP A 688 -36.95 41.04 -7.83
N PRO A 689 -36.70 40.88 -9.14
CA PRO A 689 -37.66 40.18 -10.00
C PRO A 689 -37.06 38.91 -10.61
N GLY A 690 -37.78 37.81 -10.39
CA GLY A 690 -37.68 36.60 -11.17
C GLY A 690 -38.47 36.70 -12.48
N ALA A 691 -38.10 35.81 -13.39
CA ALA A 691 -38.82 35.20 -14.52
C ALA A 691 -40.12 35.84 -15.06
N ALA A 692 -40.13 36.10 -16.38
CA ALA A 692 -41.20 35.80 -17.37
C ALA A 692 -40.80 36.49 -18.71
N SER A 693 -40.54 35.76 -19.80
CA SER A 693 -41.47 35.29 -20.86
C SER A 693 -41.41 36.17 -22.12
N GLY A 694 -41.55 35.54 -23.31
CA GLY A 694 -41.58 36.21 -24.63
C GLY A 694 -40.57 35.59 -25.61
N ALA A 695 -40.82 34.42 -26.20
CA ALA A 695 -41.62 34.19 -27.41
C ALA A 695 -40.96 34.62 -28.73
N GLY A 696 -40.66 33.64 -29.58
CA GLY A 696 -40.95 33.73 -31.02
C GLY A 696 -39.80 33.59 -32.02
N ARG A 697 -39.91 32.54 -32.85
CA ARG A 697 -39.30 32.29 -34.18
C ARG A 697 -37.89 31.67 -34.16
N GLY A 698 -37.57 30.57 -34.83
CA GLY A 698 -38.31 29.70 -35.77
C GLY A 698 -37.31 29.08 -36.76
N TRP A 699 -37.35 27.75 -36.91
CA TRP A 699 -36.80 26.93 -38.02
C TRP A 699 -35.25 26.84 -38.13
N GLY A 700 -34.62 25.69 -38.41
CA GLY A 700 -35.08 24.39 -38.87
C GLY A 700 -34.02 23.29 -38.69
N GLU A 701 -34.43 22.09 -39.02
CA GLU A 701 -33.97 20.77 -38.58
C GLU A 701 -32.63 20.28 -39.18
N ARG A 702 -31.95 19.34 -38.49
CA ARG A 702 -31.76 17.94 -38.92
C ARG A 702 -30.98 17.07 -37.90
N HIS A 703 -31.72 16.10 -37.34
CA HIS A 703 -31.39 14.73 -36.90
C HIS A 703 -30.68 14.39 -35.56
N PRO A 704 -31.02 13.22 -34.95
CA PRO A 704 -31.23 13.09 -33.51
C PRO A 704 -30.30 12.10 -32.80
N ALA A 705 -29.94 12.43 -31.55
CA ALA A 705 -29.41 11.48 -30.57
C ALA A 705 -29.73 11.98 -29.14
N ALA A 706 -30.94 11.72 -28.65
CA ALA A 706 -31.27 11.83 -27.22
C ALA A 706 -32.63 11.19 -26.89
N ALA A 707 -32.59 9.92 -26.51
CA ALA A 707 -33.55 9.26 -25.62
C ALA A 707 -32.68 8.27 -24.85
N ILE A 708 -32.60 8.23 -23.52
CA ILE A 708 -33.66 8.05 -22.54
C ILE A 708 -33.08 8.50 -21.18
N LEU A 709 -33.76 9.38 -20.44
CA LEU A 709 -33.66 9.50 -18.98
C LEU A 709 -34.92 10.20 -18.42
N ALA A 710 -35.69 9.42 -17.63
CA ALA A 710 -36.65 9.80 -16.58
C ALA A 710 -38.00 10.44 -17.02
N PRO A 711 -39.15 10.18 -16.32
CA PRO A 711 -39.23 10.17 -14.86
C PRO A 711 -40.21 9.18 -14.18
N LEU A 712 -39.87 8.77 -12.96
CA LEU A 712 -40.82 8.28 -11.96
C LEU A 712 -40.56 8.99 -10.62
N LEU A 713 -41.20 10.14 -10.44
CA LEU A 713 -41.61 10.67 -9.15
C LEU A 713 -43.06 11.15 -9.32
N GLY A 714 -44.00 10.33 -8.87
CA GLY A 714 -45.41 10.67 -8.76
C GLY A 714 -45.92 10.20 -7.41
N GLY A 715 -46.00 11.12 -6.45
CA GLY A 715 -46.76 10.94 -5.22
C GLY A 715 -48.17 11.49 -5.42
N GLY A 716 -49.18 10.73 -5.01
CA GLY A 716 -50.57 11.14 -4.96
C GLY A 716 -51.33 10.35 -3.89
N VAL A 717 -51.87 11.09 -2.92
CA VAL A 717 -52.65 10.62 -1.76
C VAL A 717 -54.14 10.56 -2.11
N CYS A 718 -54.87 9.53 -1.65
CA CYS A 718 -56.31 9.64 -1.33
C CYS A 718 -56.74 8.59 -0.26
N ARG A 719 -57.68 9.00 0.59
CA ARG A 719 -58.13 8.40 1.87
C ARG A 719 -59.17 7.27 1.73
N GLY A 720 -59.25 6.38 2.74
CA GLY A 720 -60.54 5.95 3.33
C GLY A 720 -60.76 4.47 3.71
N GLY A 721 -60.63 4.13 5.01
CA GLY A 721 -61.51 3.18 5.72
C GLY A 721 -61.22 1.65 5.69
N PRO A 722 -61.81 0.85 6.62
CA PRO A 722 -61.03 0.16 7.65
C PRO A 722 -61.21 -1.38 7.75
N ALA A 723 -60.44 -1.96 8.69
CA ALA A 723 -60.58 -3.25 9.39
C ALA A 723 -59.67 -4.42 8.93
N GLY A 724 -59.04 -5.07 9.92
CA GLY A 724 -58.69 -6.49 9.81
C GLY A 724 -57.30 -6.93 10.29
N SER A 725 -57.20 -7.22 11.58
CA SER A 725 -56.43 -8.32 12.21
C SER A 725 -54.89 -8.36 12.19
N CYS A 726 -54.37 -8.31 13.42
CA CYS A 726 -53.08 -8.77 13.91
C CYS A 726 -52.70 -10.19 13.48
N LEU A 727 -51.40 -10.49 13.43
CA LEU A 727 -50.83 -11.70 14.05
C LEU A 727 -49.31 -11.60 14.19
N ASP A 728 -48.87 -11.76 15.44
CA ASP A 728 -47.52 -11.87 15.94
C ASP A 728 -46.79 -13.15 15.46
N LEU A 729 -45.46 -13.02 15.26
CA LEU A 729 -44.32 -13.90 15.69
C LEU A 729 -44.46 -15.44 15.65
N PRO A 730 -43.35 -16.23 15.48
CA PRO A 730 -42.11 -16.08 16.25
C PRO A 730 -40.79 -16.45 15.51
N PRO A 731 -39.62 -16.33 16.18
CA PRO A 731 -38.31 -16.11 15.57
C PRO A 731 -37.47 -17.39 15.43
N HIS A 732 -36.51 -17.38 14.51
CA HIS A 732 -35.25 -18.10 14.57
C HIS A 732 -34.13 -17.33 13.87
#